data_AF-A0A7L4DRM0-F1
#
_entry.id   AF-A0A7L4DRM0-F1
#
_cell.length_a   1.000
_cell.length_b   1.000
_cell.length_c   1.000
_cell.angle_alpha   90.00
_cell.angle_beta   90.00
_cell.angle_gamma   90.00
#
_symmetry.space_group_name_H-M   'P 1'
#
loop_
_entity.id
_entity.type
_entity.pdbx_description
1 polymer ?
#
loop_
_entity_poly.entity_id
_entity_poly.type
_entity_poly.pdbx_seq_one_letter_code
_entity_poly.pdbx_strand_id
1 'polypeptide(L)'
;SLLDEEGNQDESLESKTLSAEDQVKDHSTGTPVVAGQIFLESGKSDSRSDNEENFHSQEEEKDNSLQELNSLEMSNLLNKDLEEAEIQSPVLTAIGGTADGEPCHFPFLFLEKEYAECTADGREDGRLWCATTYDYKKDQKWGFCETEEQSNKRRQMQEAEDVYQTGMKILNESSKKAQKKEAYQYLLKAADMNHTKAMEKVSYALLFGDYLKQNIQSSKELFEKLTEEGSPKGQMALGFLYASGLGVNSSQAKALVYYTFGALGGNLIAHMILGYRYWAGIGVLQSCESALTHYRLVANHVASDISLTGGTVVQRIRLADEVENPGMASGMLEEDLIQYYQFLAEKGDVQAQVGLGQLHLHGGRGVEQNHQRAFEYFNQAANAGNSHAMAFLGKMYSEGSDVVPQSNETALQYFKKAADMGNPVGQSGLGMAYLYGRGVPVNYELALKYFQKAAEQGWVDGQLQLGSMYYNGIGVKRDYKQALKYFNLASQGGHILAFYNLAQMHATGTGVMRSCHTAVELFKNVCERGRWSERLMTAYSSYKDGDSNSAVVQYLLLAEQGYEVAQSNAAFILDQKEASIVGENETYPRALLHWNRAASQGYTVARIKLGDYHFYGFGTDVDYETAFIHYRLASEQQHSAQAMFNLGYMHEKGLGIKQDIHLAKRFYDMAAEASPDAQVPVFLALCKLGVIYSLQYVREINVREIFSHIDMDQLLGPEWDLYLMTIIALLLGTIIAYRQRQHQAIPRPAGLRPAVPQQEPPPEHQPPQ
;
A
#
# COMPACT_ATOMS: atom_id res chain seq x y z
N SER A 1 27.53 -23.40 53.33
CA SER A 1 28.52 -23.44 54.42
C SER A 1 29.33 -22.16 54.34
N LEU A 2 29.30 -21.35 55.40
CA LEU A 2 29.82 -19.96 55.45
C LEU A 2 28.93 -18.99 54.60
N LEU A 3 28.32 -17.92 55.14
CA LEU A 3 28.78 -16.79 56.00
C LEU A 3 29.65 -15.79 55.21
N ASP A 4 29.62 -14.44 55.34
CA ASP A 4 28.74 -13.43 56.02
C ASP A 4 29.10 -12.01 55.42
N GLU A 5 28.39 -10.88 55.63
CA GLU A 5 27.10 -10.61 56.31
C GLU A 5 26.05 -10.00 55.34
N GLU A 6 25.53 -8.74 55.32
CA GLU A 6 25.58 -7.48 56.11
C GLU A 6 24.31 -6.63 55.73
N GLY A 7 23.90 -5.56 56.45
CA GLY A 7 22.78 -4.68 56.01
C GLY A 7 22.37 -3.50 56.92
N ASN A 8 21.39 -2.69 56.46
CA ASN A 8 20.63 -1.65 57.19
C ASN A 8 19.26 -1.46 56.48
N GLN A 9 18.09 -1.41 57.15
CA GLN A 9 17.56 -0.43 58.12
C GLN A 9 17.25 0.97 57.51
N ASP A 10 16.11 1.61 57.79
CA ASP A 10 14.78 1.15 58.24
C ASP A 10 13.77 2.32 58.03
N GLU A 11 12.55 2.22 58.60
CA GLU A 11 11.51 3.26 58.71
C GLU A 11 10.73 3.64 57.43
N SER A 12 9.43 3.93 57.47
CA SER A 12 8.40 3.69 58.51
C SER A 12 6.99 3.66 57.89
N LEU A 13 6.01 3.14 58.64
CA LEU A 13 4.59 3.20 58.25
C LEU A 13 3.98 4.55 58.63
N GLU A 14 3.07 5.06 57.79
CA GLU A 14 1.74 5.40 58.33
C GLU A 14 0.63 5.22 57.29
N SER A 15 -0.53 4.74 57.75
CA SER A 15 -1.74 4.61 56.92
C SER A 15 -2.91 5.27 57.64
N LYS A 16 -3.58 6.22 56.97
CA LYS A 16 -4.83 6.83 57.45
C LYS A 16 -5.85 6.96 56.32
N THR A 17 -6.78 6.01 56.35
CA THR A 17 -8.24 6.13 56.10
C THR A 17 -8.81 7.56 56.19
N LEU A 18 -9.90 7.94 55.50
CA LEU A 18 -11.17 7.19 55.30
C LEU A 18 -11.96 7.66 54.05
N SER A 19 -13.06 6.93 53.77
CA SER A 19 -14.29 7.20 52.99
C SER A 19 -14.66 8.65 52.59
N ALA A 20 -15.53 8.90 51.59
CA ALA A 20 -16.64 8.05 51.11
C ALA A 20 -17.06 8.29 49.64
N GLU A 21 -17.76 7.30 49.09
CA GLU A 21 -18.94 7.38 48.23
C GLU A 21 -19.19 8.65 47.37
N ASP A 22 -19.17 8.49 46.04
CA ASP A 22 -20.35 8.82 45.24
C ASP A 22 -20.48 7.91 44.00
N GLN A 23 -21.68 7.83 43.41
CA GLN A 23 -22.09 6.78 42.48
C GLN A 23 -21.89 7.15 41.00
N VAL A 24 -20.90 6.56 40.33
CA VAL A 24 -20.89 6.50 38.85
C VAL A 24 -21.70 5.28 38.42
N LYS A 25 -22.84 5.52 37.77
CA LYS A 25 -23.79 4.48 37.34
C LYS A 25 -23.26 3.69 36.14
N ASP A 26 -23.29 2.37 36.24
CA ASP A 26 -23.14 1.46 35.09
C ASP A 26 -24.30 1.67 34.09
N HIS A 27 -24.07 2.48 33.05
CA HIS A 27 -24.94 2.49 31.88
C HIS A 27 -24.58 1.33 30.93
N SER A 28 -25.14 0.17 31.24
CA SER A 28 -24.98 -1.09 30.50
C SER A 28 -25.75 -1.11 29.17
N THR A 29 -25.44 -0.18 28.25
CA THR A 29 -25.94 -0.21 26.86
C THR A 29 -24.99 -1.00 25.96
N GLY A 30 -24.88 -2.31 26.23
CA GLY A 30 -24.17 -3.26 25.37
C GLY A 30 -24.95 -3.55 24.09
N THR A 31 -24.97 -2.62 23.14
CA THR A 31 -25.49 -2.87 21.79
C THR A 31 -24.60 -3.89 21.08
N PRO A 32 -25.14 -5.03 20.59
CA PRO A 32 -24.37 -5.93 19.76
C PRO A 32 -24.10 -5.25 18.42
N VAL A 33 -22.83 -5.19 18.00
CA VAL A 33 -22.45 -4.68 16.69
C VAL A 33 -22.88 -5.70 15.63
N VAL A 34 -24.10 -5.51 15.10
CA VAL A 34 -24.61 -6.27 13.97
C VAL A 34 -23.88 -5.79 12.71
N ALA A 35 -23.03 -6.65 12.15
CA ALA A 35 -22.47 -6.46 10.81
C ALA A 35 -23.56 -6.67 9.75
N GLY A 36 -24.45 -5.69 9.61
CA GLY A 36 -25.64 -5.73 8.76
C GLY A 36 -26.14 -4.33 8.43
N GLN A 37 -25.80 -3.90 7.21
CA GLN A 37 -26.23 -2.69 6.48
C GLN A 37 -27.35 -1.85 7.14
N ILE A 38 -27.01 -0.67 7.64
CA ILE A 38 -27.96 0.42 7.90
C ILE A 38 -27.94 1.35 6.69
N PHE A 39 -29.02 1.40 5.92
CA PHE A 39 -29.25 2.44 4.93
C PHE A 39 -30.17 3.52 5.52
N LEU A 40 -29.80 4.79 5.33
CA LEU A 40 -30.70 5.93 5.50
C LEU A 40 -31.39 6.19 4.16
N GLU A 41 -32.70 6.46 4.19
CA GLU A 41 -33.50 6.70 2.99
C GLU A 41 -33.14 8.04 2.33
N SER A 42 -33.11 8.07 0.99
CA SER A 42 -32.81 9.27 0.21
C SER A 42 -34.10 10.03 -0.17
N GLY A 43 -34.23 11.26 0.34
CA GLY A 43 -35.27 12.18 -0.10
C GLY A 43 -34.96 12.73 -1.49
N LYS A 44 -35.71 12.30 -2.51
CA LYS A 44 -35.70 12.93 -3.84
C LYS A 44 -36.55 14.20 -3.87
N SER A 45 -36.08 15.20 -4.62
CA SER A 45 -36.92 16.26 -5.17
C SER A 45 -36.51 16.50 -6.63
N ASP A 46 -37.35 16.09 -7.58
CA ASP A 46 -37.12 16.30 -9.01
C ASP A 46 -37.48 17.73 -9.43
N SER A 47 -36.64 18.37 -10.25
CA SER A 47 -37.06 19.48 -11.12
C SER A 47 -36.21 19.53 -12.39
N ARG A 48 -36.81 19.20 -13.54
CA ARG A 48 -36.27 19.52 -14.87
C ARG A 48 -36.56 20.99 -15.21
N SER A 49 -35.66 21.59 -15.98
CA SER A 49 -36.01 22.61 -16.97
C SER A 49 -35.04 22.51 -18.13
N ASP A 50 -35.53 22.15 -19.30
CA ASP A 50 -34.77 22.18 -20.55
C ASP A 50 -34.59 23.63 -21.03
N ASN A 51 -33.51 23.90 -21.75
CA ASN A 51 -33.46 24.91 -22.81
C ASN A 51 -32.15 24.75 -23.62
N GLU A 52 -32.29 24.54 -24.92
CA GLU A 52 -31.19 24.64 -25.89
C GLU A 52 -31.11 26.08 -26.39
N GLU A 53 -29.92 26.63 -26.60
CA GLU A 53 -29.73 27.66 -27.63
C GLU A 53 -28.30 27.61 -28.20
N ASN A 54 -28.19 27.75 -29.52
CA ASN A 54 -26.91 27.70 -30.25
C ASN A 54 -26.38 29.10 -30.52
N PHE A 55 -25.05 29.29 -30.46
CA PHE A 55 -24.40 30.28 -31.34
C PHE A 55 -22.95 29.90 -31.70
N HIS A 56 -22.50 30.31 -32.89
CA HIS A 56 -21.20 29.97 -33.51
C HIS A 56 -20.41 31.24 -33.89
N SER A 57 -19.15 31.32 -33.45
CA SER A 57 -18.01 32.04 -34.09
C SER A 57 -16.75 31.83 -33.21
N GLN A 58 -15.69 31.17 -33.69
CA GLN A 58 -14.59 31.77 -34.49
C GLN A 58 -13.95 32.98 -33.78
N GLU A 59 -12.79 32.81 -33.13
CA GLU A 59 -11.42 32.75 -33.70
C GLU A 59 -10.79 34.15 -33.92
N GLU A 60 -9.77 34.51 -33.13
CA GLU A 60 -8.41 34.83 -33.64
C GLU A 60 -7.41 35.00 -32.48
N GLU A 61 -6.12 34.79 -32.79
CA GLU A 61 -4.99 34.89 -31.84
C GLU A 61 -4.30 36.27 -31.90
N LYS A 62 -3.71 36.71 -30.78
CA LYS A 62 -2.40 37.40 -30.82
C LYS A 62 -1.67 37.41 -29.48
N ASP A 63 -0.38 37.71 -29.58
CA ASP A 63 0.66 37.14 -28.72
C ASP A 63 1.69 38.22 -28.27
N ASN A 64 2.30 38.00 -27.09
CA ASN A 64 3.56 38.59 -26.55
C ASN A 64 3.80 40.14 -26.69
N SER A 65 4.26 40.88 -25.66
CA SER A 65 5.36 40.56 -24.72
C SER A 65 5.52 41.59 -23.56
N LEU A 66 6.20 41.16 -22.48
CA LEU A 66 7.31 41.80 -21.70
C LEU A 66 7.42 43.34 -21.57
N GLN A 67 7.90 43.97 -20.49
CA GLN A 67 8.29 43.57 -19.10
C GLN A 67 8.66 44.87 -18.30
N GLU A 68 8.53 44.84 -16.96
CA GLU A 68 9.11 45.78 -15.95
C GLU A 68 8.91 47.32 -16.05
N LEU A 69 8.46 47.93 -14.94
CA LEU A 69 9.07 49.16 -14.41
C LEU A 69 8.77 49.36 -12.91
N ASN A 70 9.69 50.04 -12.20
CA ASN A 70 9.86 49.94 -10.75
C ASN A 70 8.86 50.73 -9.89
N SER A 71 8.55 50.16 -8.73
CA SER A 71 7.96 50.88 -7.60
C SER A 71 9.00 51.71 -6.83
N LEU A 72 9.24 52.98 -7.21
CA LEU A 72 9.96 53.94 -6.34
C LEU A 72 9.84 55.44 -6.67
N GLU A 73 8.69 55.92 -7.19
CA GLU A 73 8.50 57.36 -7.46
C GLU A 73 7.12 57.92 -7.08
N MET A 74 6.52 57.41 -5.98
CA MET A 74 5.20 57.84 -5.46
C MET A 74 5.26 58.38 -4.02
N SER A 75 6.42 58.90 -3.58
CA SER A 75 6.69 59.24 -2.17
C SER A 75 6.87 60.74 -1.88
N ASN A 76 6.63 61.63 -2.86
CA ASN A 76 6.88 63.08 -2.74
C ASN A 76 5.76 63.96 -3.32
N LEU A 77 4.50 63.53 -3.19
CA LEU A 77 3.30 64.35 -3.47
C LEU A 77 2.27 64.28 -2.34
N LEU A 78 2.76 64.35 -1.09
CA LEU A 78 1.92 64.63 0.07
C LEU A 78 2.01 66.13 0.43
N ASN A 79 0.99 66.63 1.12
CA ASN A 79 0.87 68.00 1.61
C ASN A 79 0.76 69.09 0.53
N LYS A 80 -0.43 69.16 -0.09
CA LYS A 80 -1.17 70.41 0.04
C LYS A 80 -2.68 70.22 0.13
N ASP A 81 -3.29 71.19 0.81
CA ASP A 81 -4.70 71.59 0.77
C ASP A 81 -5.72 70.51 1.18
N LEU A 82 -5.96 70.45 2.50
CA LEU A 82 -7.15 69.87 3.13
C LEU A 82 -8.35 70.81 2.88
N GLU A 83 -9.37 70.32 2.17
CA GLU A 83 -10.74 70.84 2.25
C GLU A 83 -11.69 69.72 2.73
N GLU A 84 -12.76 70.10 3.41
CA GLU A 84 -13.60 69.18 4.20
C GLU A 84 -14.54 68.35 3.32
N ALA A 85 -14.19 67.09 3.07
CA ALA A 85 -15.08 66.12 2.44
C ALA A 85 -16.02 65.49 3.49
N GLU A 86 -17.33 65.57 3.26
CA GLU A 86 -18.34 64.95 4.13
C GLU A 86 -18.24 63.41 4.13
N ILE A 87 -18.58 62.81 5.26
CA ILE A 87 -18.44 61.36 5.49
C ILE A 87 -19.53 60.61 4.70
N GLN A 88 -19.13 59.94 3.62
CA GLN A 88 -19.92 58.82 3.09
C GLN A 88 -19.56 57.53 3.86
N SER A 89 -20.46 57.09 4.74
CA SER A 89 -20.45 55.70 5.20
C SER A 89 -20.67 54.77 3.99
N PRO A 90 -20.01 53.59 3.95
CA PRO A 90 -20.18 52.66 2.85
C PRO A 90 -21.65 52.20 2.82
N VAL A 91 -22.31 52.40 1.67
CA VAL A 91 -23.69 51.92 1.46
C VAL A 91 -23.65 50.40 1.46
N LEU A 92 -24.19 49.77 2.51
CA LEU A 92 -24.33 48.32 2.52
C LEU A 92 -25.34 47.91 1.43
N THR A 93 -24.88 47.05 0.54
CA THR A 93 -25.73 46.36 -0.44
C THR A 93 -26.31 45.10 0.20
N ALA A 94 -27.55 44.77 -0.10
CA ALA A 94 -28.17 43.50 0.24
C ALA A 94 -27.59 42.41 -0.67
N ILE A 95 -27.01 41.36 -0.08
CA ILE A 95 -26.31 40.31 -0.83
C ILE A 95 -26.99 38.95 -0.64
N GLY A 96 -27.38 38.33 -1.75
CA GLY A 96 -28.29 37.18 -1.78
C GLY A 96 -29.70 37.53 -1.31
N GLY A 97 -30.51 36.51 -1.01
CA GLY A 97 -31.91 36.67 -0.60
C GLY A 97 -32.85 36.91 -1.78
N THR A 98 -33.84 37.79 -1.62
CA THR A 98 -34.82 38.16 -2.65
C THR A 98 -34.49 39.47 -3.37
N ALA A 99 -33.42 40.15 -2.96
CA ALA A 99 -33.00 41.46 -3.47
C ALA A 99 -31.47 41.60 -3.60
N ASP A 100 -30.79 40.56 -4.11
CA ASP A 100 -29.33 40.56 -4.32
C ASP A 100 -28.89 41.72 -5.24
N GLY A 101 -27.98 42.55 -4.76
CA GLY A 101 -27.46 43.72 -5.47
C GLY A 101 -28.24 45.03 -5.29
N GLU A 102 -29.37 45.03 -4.57
CA GLU A 102 -30.08 46.26 -4.19
C GLU A 102 -29.50 46.87 -2.90
N PRO A 103 -29.45 48.20 -2.73
CA PRO A 103 -28.96 48.82 -1.49
C PRO A 103 -29.88 48.52 -0.29
N CYS A 104 -29.30 48.29 0.88
CA CYS A 104 -30.05 48.19 2.13
C CYS A 104 -30.77 49.51 2.44
N HIS A 105 -32.04 49.44 2.85
CA HIS A 105 -32.83 50.61 3.23
C HIS A 105 -32.84 50.76 4.75
N PHE A 106 -32.25 51.82 5.28
CA PHE A 106 -32.25 52.13 6.72
C PHE A 106 -33.01 53.43 7.02
N PRO A 107 -33.90 53.46 8.04
CA PRO A 107 -34.40 52.30 8.78
C PRO A 107 -35.35 51.43 7.94
N PHE A 108 -35.57 50.19 8.37
CA PHE A 108 -36.65 49.33 7.85
C PHE A 108 -37.47 48.69 8.98
N LEU A 109 -38.73 48.40 8.70
CA LEU A 109 -39.72 47.85 9.62
C LEU A 109 -39.80 46.32 9.48
N PHE A 110 -39.54 45.61 10.58
CA PHE A 110 -39.68 44.16 10.67
C PHE A 110 -40.23 43.77 12.06
N LEU A 111 -41.20 42.86 12.11
CA LEU A 111 -41.89 42.44 13.36
C LEU A 111 -42.32 43.63 14.26
N GLU A 112 -42.83 44.70 13.65
CA GLU A 112 -43.30 45.92 14.32
C GLU A 112 -42.20 46.70 15.09
N LYS A 113 -40.92 46.42 14.80
CA LYS A 113 -39.75 47.22 15.20
C LYS A 113 -39.07 47.85 13.98
N GLU A 114 -38.50 49.03 14.16
CA GLU A 114 -37.61 49.66 13.18
C GLU A 114 -36.14 49.30 13.47
N TYR A 115 -35.38 48.97 12.43
CA TYR A 115 -33.96 48.67 12.50
C TYR A 115 -33.18 49.69 11.66
N ALA A 116 -32.33 50.47 12.31
CA ALA A 116 -31.45 51.47 11.67
C ALA A 116 -30.12 50.86 11.18
N GLU A 117 -29.84 49.61 11.56
CA GLU A 117 -28.68 48.82 11.15
C GLU A 117 -29.16 47.40 10.79
N CYS A 118 -28.26 46.56 10.29
CA CYS A 118 -28.57 45.17 9.96
C CYS A 118 -28.93 44.34 11.20
N THR A 119 -29.91 43.45 11.06
CA THR A 119 -30.44 42.67 12.18
C THR A 119 -30.27 41.17 11.99
N ALA A 120 -30.18 40.42 13.10
CA ALA A 120 -30.32 38.97 13.11
C ALA A 120 -31.74 38.52 13.51
N ASP A 121 -32.62 39.44 13.96
CA ASP A 121 -33.97 39.11 14.39
C ASP A 121 -34.73 38.37 13.26
N GLY A 122 -35.45 37.32 13.64
CA GLY A 122 -36.22 36.48 12.71
C GLY A 122 -35.44 35.37 12.01
N ARG A 123 -34.12 35.20 12.24
CA ARG A 123 -33.33 34.06 11.73
C ARG A 123 -32.78 33.19 12.85
N GLU A 124 -32.81 31.87 12.66
CA GLU A 124 -32.11 30.92 13.54
C GLU A 124 -30.59 30.88 13.25
N ASP A 125 -30.17 31.26 12.03
CA ASP A 125 -28.76 31.22 11.59
C ASP A 125 -27.84 32.29 12.24
N GLY A 126 -28.41 33.26 12.97
CA GLY A 126 -27.69 34.40 13.54
C GLY A 126 -27.07 35.40 12.53
N ARG A 127 -27.29 35.22 11.22
CA ARG A 127 -26.73 36.08 10.17
C ARG A 127 -27.46 37.42 10.07
N LEU A 128 -26.67 38.50 9.96
CA LEU A 128 -27.18 39.86 9.77
C LEU A 128 -27.80 40.05 8.38
N TRP A 129 -28.95 40.70 8.33
CA TRP A 129 -29.70 40.97 7.10
C TRP A 129 -30.35 42.36 7.12
N CYS A 130 -30.72 42.87 5.94
CA CYS A 130 -31.44 44.12 5.75
C CYS A 130 -32.60 43.93 4.76
N ALA A 131 -33.65 44.74 4.90
CA ALA A 131 -34.62 44.92 3.82
C ALA A 131 -34.10 45.98 2.83
N THR A 132 -34.51 45.89 1.56
CA THR A 132 -34.22 46.93 0.54
C THR A 132 -35.39 47.91 0.34
N THR A 133 -36.44 47.76 1.16
CA THR A 133 -37.60 48.64 1.25
C THR A 133 -37.98 48.85 2.72
N TYR A 134 -38.75 49.90 3.02
CA TYR A 134 -39.13 50.22 4.40
C TYR A 134 -40.07 49.18 5.05
N ASP A 135 -40.99 48.54 4.31
CA ASP A 135 -41.92 47.54 4.87
C ASP A 135 -41.62 46.14 4.33
N TYR A 136 -40.81 45.39 5.08
CA TYR A 136 -40.48 43.99 4.76
C TYR A 136 -41.73 43.11 4.63
N LYS A 137 -42.76 43.33 5.44
CA LYS A 137 -43.96 42.46 5.49
C LYS A 137 -44.78 42.56 4.21
N LYS A 138 -44.73 43.72 3.55
CA LYS A 138 -45.41 44.03 2.29
C LYS A 138 -44.61 43.57 1.07
N ASP A 139 -43.33 43.94 1.00
CA ASP A 139 -42.54 43.78 -0.23
C ASP A 139 -41.64 42.53 -0.23
N GLN A 140 -41.37 41.94 0.95
CA GLN A 140 -40.58 40.71 1.16
C GLN A 140 -39.18 40.71 0.51
N LYS A 141 -38.65 41.90 0.22
CA LYS A 141 -37.32 42.14 -0.34
C LYS A 141 -36.26 42.28 0.75
N TRP A 142 -35.29 41.38 0.73
CA TRP A 142 -34.16 41.37 1.67
C TRP A 142 -32.91 40.72 1.06
N GLY A 143 -31.77 40.98 1.69
CA GLY A 143 -30.53 40.24 1.50
C GLY A 143 -29.67 40.28 2.76
N PHE A 144 -28.54 39.55 2.75
CA PHE A 144 -27.60 39.57 3.87
C PHE A 144 -26.78 40.85 3.87
N CYS A 145 -26.43 41.32 5.07
CA CYS A 145 -25.44 42.37 5.24
C CYS A 145 -24.06 41.73 5.38
N GLU A 146 -23.31 41.76 4.29
CA GLU A 146 -21.90 41.39 4.25
C GLU A 146 -21.11 42.52 3.62
N THR A 147 -19.83 42.65 3.98
CA THR A 147 -18.95 43.55 3.22
C THR A 147 -18.73 42.99 1.81
N GLU A 148 -18.45 43.87 0.84
CA GLU A 148 -18.13 43.44 -0.53
C GLU A 148 -16.97 42.43 -0.55
N GLU A 149 -16.00 42.58 0.35
CA GLU A 149 -14.89 41.65 0.58
C GLU A 149 -15.38 40.25 1.02
N GLN A 150 -16.33 40.16 1.95
CA GLN A 150 -16.92 38.90 2.41
C GLN A 150 -17.74 38.21 1.30
N SER A 151 -18.50 38.99 0.53
CA SER A 151 -19.24 38.50 -0.64
C SER A 151 -18.31 37.95 -1.72
N ASN A 152 -17.24 38.68 -2.05
CA ASN A 152 -16.26 38.24 -3.05
C ASN A 152 -15.50 36.99 -2.57
N LYS A 153 -15.15 36.89 -1.28
CA LYS A 153 -14.61 35.65 -0.68
C LYS A 153 -15.60 34.48 -0.77
N ARG A 154 -16.89 34.71 -0.53
CA ARG A 154 -17.93 33.68 -0.71
C ARG A 154 -18.02 33.21 -2.16
N ARG A 155 -18.08 34.13 -3.12
CA ARG A 155 -18.13 33.83 -4.57
C ARG A 155 -16.91 33.00 -5.01
N GLN A 156 -15.71 33.37 -4.57
CA GLN A 156 -14.48 32.60 -4.81
C GLN A 156 -14.55 31.17 -4.21
N MET A 157 -15.07 31.01 -2.99
CA MET A 157 -15.25 29.67 -2.39
C MET A 157 -16.30 28.82 -3.13
N GLN A 158 -17.34 29.43 -3.69
CA GLN A 158 -18.33 28.72 -4.51
C GLN A 158 -17.74 28.29 -5.86
N GLU A 159 -17.07 29.21 -6.56
CA GLU A 159 -16.33 28.91 -7.80
C GLU A 159 -15.31 27.77 -7.60
N ALA A 160 -14.58 27.77 -6.48
CA ALA A 160 -13.61 26.72 -6.15
C ALA A 160 -14.26 25.35 -5.87
N GLU A 161 -15.44 25.31 -5.24
CA GLU A 161 -16.21 24.06 -5.08
C GLU A 161 -16.78 23.59 -6.42
N ASP A 162 -17.32 24.48 -7.27
CA ASP A 162 -17.85 24.11 -8.60
C ASP A 162 -16.76 23.55 -9.53
N VAL A 163 -15.58 24.18 -9.54
CA VAL A 163 -14.39 23.68 -10.26
C VAL A 163 -13.93 22.33 -9.67
N TYR A 164 -13.94 22.17 -8.34
CA TYR A 164 -13.62 20.90 -7.69
C TYR A 164 -14.62 19.78 -8.03
N GLN A 165 -15.93 20.06 -8.02
CA GLN A 165 -16.97 19.11 -8.38
C GLN A 165 -16.88 18.72 -9.85
N THR A 166 -16.57 19.67 -10.74
CA THR A 166 -16.30 19.40 -12.16
C THR A 166 -15.14 18.43 -12.35
N GLY A 167 -14.01 18.65 -11.67
CA GLY A 167 -12.87 17.70 -11.67
C GLY A 167 -13.23 16.34 -11.06
N MET A 168 -13.97 16.33 -9.94
CA MET A 168 -14.41 15.10 -9.28
C MET A 168 -15.37 14.26 -10.13
N LYS A 169 -16.25 14.88 -10.89
CA LYS A 169 -17.14 14.19 -11.83
C LYS A 169 -16.33 13.41 -12.88
N ILE A 170 -15.36 14.06 -13.52
CA ILE A 170 -14.50 13.43 -14.54
C ILE A 170 -13.67 12.28 -13.93
N LEU A 171 -13.19 12.41 -12.69
CA LEU A 171 -12.47 11.33 -11.99
C LEU A 171 -13.35 10.12 -11.67
N ASN A 172 -14.64 10.32 -11.42
CA ASN A 172 -15.58 9.24 -11.10
C ASN A 172 -16.11 8.55 -12.38
N GLU A 173 -16.33 9.31 -13.45
CA GLU A 173 -16.91 8.81 -14.72
C GLU A 173 -15.89 8.13 -15.64
N SER A 174 -14.59 8.43 -15.53
CA SER A 174 -13.56 7.90 -16.45
C SER A 174 -12.54 6.98 -15.78
N SER A 175 -12.28 5.82 -16.39
CA SER A 175 -11.10 4.99 -16.07
C SER A 175 -9.80 5.50 -16.70
N LYS A 176 -9.87 6.27 -17.80
CA LYS A 176 -8.72 6.55 -18.69
C LYS A 176 -7.68 7.49 -18.07
N LYS A 177 -6.41 7.06 -18.04
CA LYS A 177 -5.24 7.82 -17.54
C LYS A 177 -5.15 9.25 -18.11
N ALA A 178 -5.56 9.48 -19.36
CA ALA A 178 -5.59 10.80 -20.00
C ALA A 178 -6.67 11.76 -19.41
N GLN A 179 -7.93 11.31 -19.31
CA GLN A 179 -9.02 12.13 -18.75
C GLN A 179 -8.84 12.35 -17.23
N LYS A 180 -8.22 11.40 -16.53
CA LYS A 180 -7.80 11.62 -15.13
C LYS A 180 -6.74 12.72 -15.00
N LYS A 181 -5.78 12.84 -15.94
CA LYS A 181 -4.84 13.97 -15.97
C LYS A 181 -5.54 15.32 -16.17
N GLU A 182 -6.48 15.39 -17.09
CA GLU A 182 -7.33 16.58 -17.33
C GLU A 182 -8.11 16.96 -16.06
N ALA A 183 -8.78 16.01 -15.41
CA ALA A 183 -9.48 16.23 -14.15
C ALA A 183 -8.57 16.79 -13.04
N TYR A 184 -7.31 16.35 -12.98
CA TYR A 184 -6.32 16.88 -12.04
C TYR A 184 -5.88 18.32 -12.35
N GLN A 185 -6.08 18.84 -13.57
CA GLN A 185 -5.89 20.26 -13.88
C GLN A 185 -7.02 21.13 -13.30
N TYR A 186 -8.26 20.63 -13.26
CA TYR A 186 -9.35 21.29 -12.54
C TYR A 186 -9.10 21.27 -11.02
N LEU A 187 -8.62 20.14 -10.47
CA LEU A 187 -8.24 20.07 -9.05
C LEU A 187 -7.08 21.01 -8.69
N LEU A 188 -6.11 21.23 -9.59
CA LEU A 188 -5.07 22.26 -9.41
C LEU A 188 -5.68 23.66 -9.28
N LYS A 189 -6.52 24.07 -10.24
CA LYS A 189 -7.20 25.39 -10.19
C LYS A 189 -7.99 25.60 -8.89
N ALA A 190 -8.73 24.58 -8.43
CA ALA A 190 -9.44 24.65 -7.16
C ALA A 190 -8.49 24.72 -5.94
N ALA A 191 -7.32 24.07 -6.00
CA ALA A 191 -6.30 24.15 -4.94
C ALA A 191 -5.63 25.53 -4.89
N ASP A 192 -5.38 26.16 -6.05
CA ASP A 192 -4.88 27.53 -6.16
C ASP A 192 -5.90 28.54 -5.58
N MET A 193 -7.20 28.26 -5.71
CA MET A 193 -8.30 28.98 -5.05
C MET A 193 -8.47 28.63 -3.55
N ASN A 194 -7.50 27.96 -2.93
CA ASN A 194 -7.50 27.53 -1.51
C ASN A 194 -8.56 26.48 -1.12
N HIS A 195 -9.13 25.70 -2.05
CA HIS A 195 -10.09 24.66 -1.66
C HIS A 195 -9.38 23.46 -1.02
N THR A 196 -9.61 23.27 0.29
CA THR A 196 -8.90 22.29 1.14
C THR A 196 -8.96 20.85 0.60
N LYS A 197 -10.15 20.37 0.17
CA LYS A 197 -10.32 19.02 -0.42
C LYS A 197 -9.57 18.84 -1.73
N ALA A 198 -9.42 19.92 -2.52
CA ALA A 198 -8.63 19.93 -3.74
C ALA A 198 -7.13 19.86 -3.41
N MET A 199 -6.67 20.71 -2.49
CA MET A 199 -5.30 20.72 -1.97
C MET A 199 -4.90 19.34 -1.42
N GLU A 200 -5.76 18.63 -0.69
CA GLU A 200 -5.50 17.25 -0.23
C GLU A 200 -5.26 16.28 -1.39
N LYS A 201 -6.07 16.33 -2.45
CA LYS A 201 -5.93 15.44 -3.63
C LYS A 201 -4.70 15.80 -4.47
N VAL A 202 -4.43 17.09 -4.66
CA VAL A 202 -3.30 17.62 -5.43
C VAL A 202 -1.98 17.31 -4.74
N SER A 203 -1.85 17.58 -3.44
CA SER A 203 -0.63 17.33 -2.67
C SER A 203 -0.20 15.87 -2.68
N TYR A 204 -1.13 14.91 -2.53
CA TYR A 204 -0.82 13.48 -2.72
C TYR A 204 -0.46 13.12 -4.17
N ALA A 205 -1.12 13.70 -5.17
CA ALA A 205 -0.77 13.44 -6.57
C ALA A 205 0.62 13.99 -6.94
N LEU A 206 1.04 15.12 -6.35
CA LEU A 206 2.40 15.64 -6.46
C LEU A 206 3.42 14.81 -5.67
N LEU A 207 3.02 14.14 -4.58
CA LEU A 207 3.87 13.23 -3.81
C LEU A 207 4.15 11.92 -4.56
N PHE A 208 3.12 11.32 -5.16
CA PHE A 208 3.21 9.99 -5.78
C PHE A 208 3.40 10.01 -7.30
N GLY A 209 3.09 11.09 -8.01
CA GLY A 209 3.21 11.17 -9.46
C GLY A 209 2.05 10.54 -10.26
N ASP A 210 0.94 10.17 -9.61
CA ASP A 210 -0.15 9.37 -10.21
C ASP A 210 -0.70 9.94 -11.53
N TYR A 211 -0.89 11.27 -11.57
CA TYR A 211 -1.43 12.01 -12.71
C TYR A 211 -0.72 13.35 -12.95
N LEU A 212 -0.15 13.95 -11.90
CA LEU A 212 0.72 15.13 -11.98
C LEU A 212 2.19 14.71 -11.98
N LYS A 213 3.10 15.57 -12.46
CA LYS A 213 4.55 15.31 -12.33
C LYS A 213 4.94 15.34 -10.85
N GLN A 214 5.71 14.35 -10.39
CA GLN A 214 6.16 14.27 -9.00
C GLN A 214 6.99 15.51 -8.61
N ASN A 215 6.66 16.12 -7.48
CA ASN A 215 7.38 17.24 -6.88
C ASN A 215 7.14 17.23 -5.35
N ILE A 216 8.12 16.69 -4.60
CA ILE A 216 8.04 16.59 -3.13
C ILE A 216 7.99 17.98 -2.48
N GLN A 217 8.69 18.98 -3.01
CA GLN A 217 8.82 20.30 -2.36
C GLN A 217 7.48 21.04 -2.35
N SER A 218 6.82 21.15 -3.51
CA SER A 218 5.50 21.80 -3.58
C SER A 218 4.39 20.94 -2.96
N SER A 219 4.56 19.61 -2.94
CA SER A 219 3.70 18.71 -2.15
C SER A 219 3.81 18.99 -0.65
N LYS A 220 5.04 19.14 -0.12
CA LYS A 220 5.34 19.52 1.27
C LYS A 220 4.71 20.86 1.64
N GLU A 221 4.90 21.89 0.82
CA GLU A 221 4.36 23.25 1.04
C GLU A 221 2.83 23.23 1.18
N LEU A 222 2.14 22.46 0.33
CA LEU A 222 0.69 22.24 0.44
C LEU A 222 0.32 21.45 1.71
N PHE A 223 1.11 20.46 2.12
CA PHE A 223 0.86 19.70 3.36
C PHE A 223 1.13 20.52 4.64
N GLU A 224 2.06 21.47 4.61
CA GLU A 224 2.28 22.42 5.71
C GLU A 224 1.06 23.32 5.89
N LYS A 225 0.58 23.96 4.82
CA LYS A 225 -0.66 24.75 4.81
C LYS A 225 -1.90 23.94 5.24
N LEU A 226 -2.09 22.73 4.69
CA LEU A 226 -3.17 21.82 5.10
C LEU A 226 -3.08 21.44 6.59
N THR A 227 -1.89 21.44 7.18
CA THR A 227 -1.69 21.14 8.60
C THR A 227 -2.01 22.34 9.50
N GLU A 228 -1.73 23.56 9.04
CA GLU A 228 -2.18 24.81 9.68
C GLU A 228 -3.72 24.94 9.65
N GLU A 229 -4.35 24.51 8.55
CA GLU A 229 -5.81 24.36 8.41
C GLU A 229 -6.38 23.19 9.26
N GLY A 230 -5.53 22.37 9.87
CA GLY A 230 -5.92 21.25 10.74
C GLY A 230 -6.32 19.95 10.03
N SER A 231 -6.04 19.78 8.73
CA SER A 231 -6.36 18.54 8.00
C SER A 231 -5.63 17.33 8.61
N PRO A 232 -6.36 16.25 8.98
CA PRO A 232 -5.76 15.01 9.48
C PRO A 232 -5.05 14.21 8.37
N LYS A 233 -5.27 14.56 7.09
CA LYS A 233 -4.50 14.01 5.96
C LYS A 233 -3.19 14.77 5.76
N GLY A 234 -3.22 16.11 5.82
CA GLY A 234 -2.02 16.95 5.83
C GLY A 234 -1.06 16.54 6.95
N GLN A 235 -1.58 16.40 8.18
CA GLN A 235 -0.83 15.92 9.34
C GLN A 235 -0.21 14.52 9.09
N MET A 236 -0.99 13.55 8.62
CA MET A 236 -0.45 12.21 8.31
C MET A 236 0.65 12.25 7.23
N ALA A 237 0.49 13.10 6.21
CA ALA A 237 1.48 13.25 5.14
C ALA A 237 2.77 13.93 5.61
N LEU A 238 2.71 14.98 6.44
CA LEU A 238 3.92 15.53 7.08
C LEU A 238 4.58 14.52 8.01
N GLY A 239 3.78 13.72 8.74
CA GLY A 239 4.27 12.60 9.52
C GLY A 239 5.08 11.62 8.68
N PHE A 240 4.58 11.29 7.49
CA PHE A 240 5.29 10.48 6.50
C PHE A 240 6.57 11.14 5.99
N LEU A 241 6.54 12.40 5.54
CA LEU A 241 7.74 13.10 5.05
C LEU A 241 8.86 13.20 6.11
N TYR A 242 8.50 13.48 7.37
CA TYR A 242 9.46 13.47 8.48
C TYR A 242 9.91 12.06 8.89
N ALA A 243 9.09 11.03 8.71
CA ALA A 243 9.49 9.65 8.96
C ALA A 243 10.49 9.15 7.90
N SER A 244 10.18 9.39 6.62
CA SER A 244 10.97 8.92 5.48
C SER A 244 12.16 9.81 5.15
N GLY A 245 12.19 11.06 5.62
CA GLY A 245 13.22 12.04 5.25
C GLY A 245 13.17 12.39 3.77
N LEU A 246 11.99 12.77 3.27
CA LEU A 246 11.77 13.21 1.88
C LEU A 246 11.44 14.71 1.88
N GLY A 247 12.29 15.55 1.26
CA GLY A 247 12.16 17.01 1.29
C GLY A 247 12.38 17.66 2.67
N VAL A 248 12.66 16.87 3.71
CA VAL A 248 12.93 17.30 5.09
C VAL A 248 13.95 16.40 5.76
N ASN A 249 14.67 16.93 6.75
CA ASN A 249 15.53 16.13 7.63
C ASN A 249 14.67 15.10 8.40
N SER A 250 15.06 13.82 8.37
CA SER A 250 14.30 12.76 9.05
C SER A 250 14.23 13.02 10.57
N SER A 251 13.04 12.86 11.15
CA SER A 251 12.81 13.04 12.57
C SER A 251 11.64 12.17 13.02
N GLN A 252 11.95 11.01 13.61
CA GLN A 252 10.95 10.07 14.12
C GLN A 252 10.09 10.67 15.24
N ALA A 253 10.63 11.63 16.01
CA ALA A 253 9.88 12.35 17.04
C ALA A 253 8.82 13.29 16.43
N LYS A 254 9.18 14.10 15.42
CA LYS A 254 8.20 14.92 14.70
C LYS A 254 7.16 14.04 14.00
N ALA A 255 7.61 12.98 13.33
CA ALA A 255 6.73 12.03 12.65
C ALA A 255 5.67 11.44 13.59
N LEU A 256 6.09 10.97 14.77
CA LEU A 256 5.19 10.44 15.80
C LEU A 256 4.12 11.47 16.20
N VAL A 257 4.52 12.72 16.48
CA VAL A 257 3.59 13.80 16.87
C VAL A 257 2.55 14.05 15.77
N TYR A 258 2.99 14.20 14.51
CA TYR A 258 2.09 14.41 13.37
C TYR A 258 1.15 13.21 13.14
N TYR A 259 1.64 11.97 13.28
CA TYR A 259 0.79 10.78 13.23
C TYR A 259 -0.23 10.74 14.38
N THR A 260 0.13 11.17 15.60
CA THR A 260 -0.83 11.24 16.72
C THR A 260 -1.94 12.27 16.49
N PHE A 261 -1.64 13.45 15.94
CA PHE A 261 -2.67 14.43 15.60
C PHE A 261 -3.55 13.96 14.43
N GLY A 262 -2.95 13.41 13.36
CA GLY A 262 -3.72 12.87 12.23
C GLY A 262 -4.64 11.72 12.65
N ALA A 263 -4.19 10.86 13.58
CA ALA A 263 -5.00 9.80 14.16
C ALA A 263 -6.13 10.33 15.07
N LEU A 264 -5.87 11.35 15.90
CA LEU A 264 -6.91 12.02 16.70
C LEU A 264 -7.98 12.69 15.82
N GLY A 265 -7.59 13.23 14.66
CA GLY A 265 -8.51 13.69 13.61
C GLY A 265 -9.11 12.59 12.73
N GLY A 266 -9.02 11.31 13.13
CA GLY A 266 -9.73 10.19 12.50
C GLY A 266 -9.06 9.57 11.28
N ASN A 267 -7.78 9.88 10.98
CA ASN A 267 -7.09 9.30 9.84
C ASN A 267 -6.74 7.81 10.08
N LEU A 268 -7.41 6.91 9.36
CA LEU A 268 -7.22 5.46 9.43
C LEU A 268 -5.78 5.01 9.12
N ILE A 269 -5.12 5.67 8.16
CA ILE A 269 -3.73 5.36 7.79
C ILE A 269 -2.79 5.79 8.91
N ALA A 270 -3.03 6.94 9.56
CA ALA A 270 -2.28 7.34 10.74
C ALA A 270 -2.46 6.34 11.90
N HIS A 271 -3.68 5.84 12.13
CA HIS A 271 -3.90 4.74 13.08
C HIS A 271 -3.14 3.46 12.72
N MET A 272 -3.09 3.05 11.44
CA MET A 272 -2.29 1.89 11.02
C MET A 272 -0.79 2.08 11.28
N ILE A 273 -0.25 3.27 10.97
CA ILE A 273 1.16 3.59 11.19
C ILE A 273 1.49 3.62 12.69
N LEU A 274 0.64 4.22 13.53
CA LEU A 274 0.80 4.15 14.99
C LEU A 274 0.69 2.71 15.52
N GLY A 275 -0.28 1.92 15.02
CA GLY A 275 -0.41 0.51 15.35
C GLY A 275 0.86 -0.28 15.04
N TYR A 276 1.45 -0.08 13.86
CA TYR A 276 2.72 -0.70 13.49
C TYR A 276 3.89 -0.20 14.34
N ARG A 277 3.95 1.10 14.65
CA ARG A 277 5.01 1.70 15.48
C ARG A 277 4.99 1.16 16.91
N TYR A 278 3.82 1.04 17.55
CA TYR A 278 3.70 0.41 18.87
C TYR A 278 3.95 -1.10 18.84
N TRP A 279 3.61 -1.78 17.73
CA TRP A 279 3.90 -3.20 17.56
C TRP A 279 5.40 -3.51 17.40
N ALA A 280 6.12 -2.68 16.63
CA ALA A 280 7.53 -2.89 16.29
C ALA A 280 8.52 -2.07 17.14
N GLY A 281 8.04 -1.19 18.04
CA GLY A 281 8.90 -0.33 18.88
C GLY A 281 9.55 0.85 18.15
N ILE A 282 8.96 1.32 17.05
CA ILE A 282 9.61 2.30 16.14
C ILE A 282 9.36 3.74 16.64
N GLY A 283 10.27 4.22 17.48
CA GLY A 283 10.22 5.56 18.09
C GLY A 283 9.29 5.66 19.30
N VAL A 284 8.77 4.53 19.77
CA VAL A 284 7.90 4.36 20.96
C VAL A 284 8.27 3.07 21.67
N LEU A 285 7.97 2.95 22.96
CA LEU A 285 8.09 1.67 23.67
C LEU A 285 7.14 0.64 23.04
N GLN A 286 7.62 -0.59 22.84
CA GLN A 286 6.81 -1.66 22.28
C GLN A 286 5.63 -1.97 23.21
N SER A 287 4.40 -1.87 22.68
CA SER A 287 3.16 -2.04 23.45
C SER A 287 2.10 -2.73 22.59
N CYS A 288 1.83 -3.99 22.92
CA CYS A 288 0.81 -4.76 22.21
C CYS A 288 -0.60 -4.16 22.41
N GLU A 289 -0.96 -3.75 23.62
CA GLU A 289 -2.29 -3.19 23.91
C GLU A 289 -2.51 -1.85 23.18
N SER A 290 -1.46 -1.02 23.03
CA SER A 290 -1.51 0.23 22.25
C SER A 290 -1.58 -0.01 20.74
N ALA A 291 -0.93 -1.07 20.24
CA ALA A 291 -1.12 -1.50 18.86
C ALA A 291 -2.54 -2.04 18.62
N LEU A 292 -3.07 -2.80 19.58
CA LEU A 292 -4.38 -3.44 19.53
C LEU A 292 -5.53 -2.44 19.46
N THR A 293 -5.49 -1.34 20.22
CA THR A 293 -6.54 -0.31 20.16
C THR A 293 -6.60 0.38 18.79
N HIS A 294 -5.46 0.77 18.23
CA HIS A 294 -5.40 1.40 16.90
C HIS A 294 -5.79 0.44 15.77
N TYR A 295 -5.22 -0.78 15.74
CA TYR A 295 -5.56 -1.75 14.70
C TYR A 295 -7.02 -2.21 14.78
N ARG A 296 -7.60 -2.36 15.99
CA ARG A 296 -9.02 -2.71 16.15
C ARG A 296 -9.96 -1.62 15.61
N LEU A 297 -9.63 -0.34 15.80
CA LEU A 297 -10.42 0.78 15.24
C LEU A 297 -10.45 0.71 13.71
N VAL A 298 -9.29 0.56 13.07
CA VAL A 298 -9.21 0.46 11.60
C VAL A 298 -9.85 -0.83 11.09
N ALA A 299 -9.67 -1.96 11.79
CA ALA A 299 -10.25 -3.23 11.41
C ALA A 299 -11.79 -3.24 11.52
N ASN A 300 -12.38 -2.48 12.45
CA ASN A 300 -13.83 -2.28 12.48
C ASN A 300 -14.33 -1.58 11.20
N HIS A 301 -13.63 -0.55 10.73
CA HIS A 301 -13.97 0.17 9.50
C HIS A 301 -13.79 -0.71 8.26
N VAL A 302 -12.70 -1.49 8.17
CA VAL A 302 -12.54 -2.47 7.09
C VAL A 302 -13.63 -3.54 7.16
N ALA A 303 -14.06 -3.97 8.35
CA ALA A 303 -15.13 -4.93 8.52
C ALA A 303 -16.52 -4.41 8.09
N SER A 304 -16.79 -3.11 8.23
CA SER A 304 -18.03 -2.48 7.72
C SER A 304 -18.03 -2.23 6.21
N ASP A 305 -16.85 -2.00 5.61
CA ASP A 305 -16.71 -1.61 4.20
C ASP A 305 -16.83 -2.77 3.19
N ILE A 306 -16.81 -4.02 3.67
CA ILE A 306 -16.81 -5.22 2.82
C ILE A 306 -18.21 -5.47 2.24
N SER A 307 -18.34 -5.27 0.93
CA SER A 307 -19.49 -5.77 0.17
C SER A 307 -19.49 -7.31 0.16
N LEU A 308 -20.66 -7.92 -0.05
CA LEU A 308 -20.75 -9.37 -0.18
C LEU A 308 -20.02 -9.83 -1.46
N THR A 309 -20.02 -9.03 -2.54
CA THR A 309 -19.21 -9.16 -3.76
C THR A 309 -17.72 -9.23 -3.49
N GLY A 310 -17.23 -8.56 -2.44
CA GLY A 310 -15.82 -8.32 -2.20
C GLY A 310 -15.30 -7.13 -3.04
N GLY A 311 -14.29 -6.45 -2.51
CA GLY A 311 -13.59 -5.37 -3.22
C GLY A 311 -12.55 -5.87 -4.23
N THR A 312 -11.82 -4.92 -4.79
CA THR A 312 -10.67 -5.10 -5.69
C THR A 312 -9.64 -6.07 -5.10
N VAL A 313 -9.28 -7.13 -5.84
CA VAL A 313 -8.32 -8.14 -5.35
C VAL A 313 -6.89 -7.64 -5.55
N VAL A 314 -6.42 -6.91 -4.55
CA VAL A 314 -5.03 -6.43 -4.45
C VAL A 314 -4.07 -7.60 -4.27
N GLN A 315 -3.02 -7.63 -5.09
CA GLN A 315 -1.98 -8.63 -5.03
C GLN A 315 -0.73 -8.09 -4.33
N ARG A 316 0.01 -8.99 -3.68
CA ARG A 316 1.19 -8.68 -2.89
C ARG A 316 2.44 -9.21 -3.60
N ILE A 317 2.80 -8.55 -4.70
CA ILE A 317 3.93 -8.94 -5.55
C ILE A 317 5.23 -8.41 -4.93
N ARG A 318 6.23 -9.27 -4.73
CA ARG A 318 7.59 -8.84 -4.37
C ARG A 318 8.44 -8.70 -5.64
N LEU A 319 9.16 -7.60 -5.75
CA LEU A 319 9.98 -7.31 -6.93
C LEU A 319 11.21 -8.23 -7.03
N ALA A 320 11.80 -8.60 -5.88
CA ALA A 320 12.92 -9.55 -5.83
C ALA A 320 12.50 -10.95 -6.32
N ASP A 321 11.40 -11.50 -5.77
CA ASP A 321 10.84 -12.81 -6.17
C ASP A 321 10.59 -12.87 -7.69
N GLU A 322 10.10 -11.78 -8.29
CA GLU A 322 9.81 -11.69 -9.73
C GLU A 322 11.05 -11.62 -10.62
N VAL A 323 12.09 -10.90 -10.20
CA VAL A 323 13.37 -10.77 -10.94
C VAL A 323 14.18 -12.07 -10.87
N GLU A 324 14.09 -12.81 -9.75
CA GLU A 324 14.71 -14.12 -9.60
C GLU A 324 13.94 -15.24 -10.34
N ASN A 325 12.60 -15.17 -10.40
CA ASN A 325 11.74 -16.20 -11.00
C ASN A 325 10.74 -15.63 -12.04
N PRO A 326 11.22 -15.06 -13.16
CA PRO A 326 10.37 -14.54 -14.22
C PRO A 326 9.45 -15.64 -14.79
N GLY A 327 8.15 -15.37 -14.81
CA GLY A 327 7.10 -16.27 -15.33
C GLY A 327 6.38 -17.13 -14.28
N MET A 328 7.00 -17.46 -13.12
CA MET A 328 6.30 -18.21 -12.05
C MET A 328 5.98 -17.35 -10.82
N ALA A 329 6.72 -16.26 -10.58
CA ALA A 329 6.44 -15.29 -9.51
C ALA A 329 5.62 -14.06 -9.97
N SER A 330 5.36 -13.89 -11.27
CA SER A 330 4.52 -12.80 -11.77
C SER A 330 3.09 -12.94 -11.26
N GLY A 331 2.63 -11.96 -10.48
CA GLY A 331 1.27 -11.95 -9.95
C GLY A 331 0.21 -11.59 -11.01
N MET A 332 0.58 -10.82 -12.03
CA MET A 332 -0.34 -10.42 -13.09
C MET A 332 -0.55 -11.53 -14.12
N LEU A 333 -1.72 -11.52 -14.76
CA LEU A 333 -1.90 -12.25 -16.01
C LEU A 333 -1.24 -11.44 -17.12
N GLU A 334 -0.46 -12.11 -17.95
CA GLU A 334 0.02 -11.55 -19.22
C GLU A 334 -1.19 -11.27 -20.13
N GLU A 335 -1.11 -10.20 -20.95
CA GLU A 335 -2.24 -9.78 -21.78
C GLU A 335 -2.66 -10.88 -22.76
N ASP A 336 -1.68 -11.56 -23.37
CA ASP A 336 -1.86 -12.73 -24.24
C ASP A 336 -2.67 -13.85 -23.59
N LEU A 337 -2.51 -14.06 -22.28
CA LEU A 337 -3.26 -15.07 -21.53
C LEU A 337 -4.69 -14.63 -21.25
N ILE A 338 -4.93 -13.33 -21.04
CA ILE A 338 -6.28 -12.76 -20.95
C ILE A 338 -7.00 -12.88 -22.30
N GLN A 339 -6.32 -12.54 -23.41
CA GLN A 339 -6.85 -12.69 -24.77
C GLN A 339 -7.14 -14.17 -25.10
N TYR A 340 -6.29 -15.11 -24.68
CA TYR A 340 -6.51 -16.54 -24.84
C TYR A 340 -7.78 -17.02 -24.10
N TYR A 341 -8.00 -16.60 -22.85
CA TYR A 341 -9.25 -16.92 -22.15
C TYR A 341 -10.48 -16.27 -22.78
N GLN A 342 -10.36 -15.06 -23.34
CA GLN A 342 -11.46 -14.41 -24.07
C GLN A 342 -11.85 -15.22 -25.31
N PHE A 343 -10.87 -15.66 -26.11
CA PHE A 343 -11.07 -16.54 -27.26
C PHE A 343 -11.69 -17.91 -26.92
N LEU A 344 -11.36 -18.48 -25.75
CA LEU A 344 -12.04 -19.68 -25.24
C LEU A 344 -13.49 -19.40 -24.86
N ALA A 345 -13.76 -18.29 -24.16
CA ALA A 345 -15.11 -17.90 -23.75
C ALA A 345 -16.03 -17.60 -24.96
N GLU A 346 -15.50 -16.93 -26.00
CA GLU A 346 -16.18 -16.69 -27.28
C GLU A 346 -16.51 -17.99 -28.03
N LYS A 347 -15.65 -19.00 -27.93
CA LYS A 347 -15.89 -20.35 -28.45
C LYS A 347 -16.91 -21.17 -27.65
N GLY A 348 -17.43 -20.61 -26.55
CA GLY A 348 -18.40 -21.29 -25.69
C GLY A 348 -17.78 -22.15 -24.59
N ASP A 349 -16.50 -21.95 -24.24
CA ASP A 349 -15.95 -22.56 -23.01
C ASP A 349 -16.57 -21.89 -21.78
N VAL A 350 -17.52 -22.62 -21.20
CA VAL A 350 -18.29 -22.24 -20.01
C VAL A 350 -17.39 -22.01 -18.79
N GLN A 351 -16.22 -22.67 -18.69
CA GLN A 351 -15.28 -22.45 -17.59
C GLN A 351 -14.48 -21.16 -17.79
N ALA A 352 -14.04 -20.88 -19.03
CA ALA A 352 -13.43 -19.60 -19.37
C ALA A 352 -14.40 -18.42 -19.15
N GLN A 353 -15.67 -18.58 -19.53
CA GLN A 353 -16.73 -17.60 -19.23
C GLN A 353 -16.88 -17.35 -17.72
N VAL A 354 -16.96 -18.39 -16.89
CA VAL A 354 -17.05 -18.21 -15.42
C VAL A 354 -15.78 -17.58 -14.84
N GLY A 355 -14.60 -17.96 -15.33
CA GLY A 355 -13.32 -17.40 -14.90
C GLY A 355 -13.17 -15.91 -15.21
N LEU A 356 -13.47 -15.51 -16.45
CA LEU A 356 -13.49 -14.10 -16.86
C LEU A 356 -14.59 -13.31 -16.16
N GLY A 357 -15.76 -13.93 -15.94
CA GLY A 357 -16.84 -13.35 -15.16
C GLY A 357 -16.40 -13.00 -13.74
N GLN A 358 -15.73 -13.91 -13.04
CA GLN A 358 -15.14 -13.66 -11.72
C GLN A 358 -14.04 -12.60 -11.76
N LEU A 359 -13.15 -12.66 -12.76
CA LEU A 359 -12.03 -11.75 -12.92
C LEU A 359 -12.51 -10.30 -13.11
N HIS A 360 -13.55 -10.08 -13.93
CA HIS A 360 -14.18 -8.77 -14.10
C HIS A 360 -15.12 -8.39 -12.95
N LEU A 361 -15.74 -9.34 -12.24
CA LEU A 361 -16.59 -9.04 -11.08
C LEU A 361 -15.76 -8.46 -9.92
N HIS A 362 -14.60 -9.05 -9.64
CA HIS A 362 -13.77 -8.65 -8.51
C HIS A 362 -12.68 -7.64 -8.89
N GLY A 363 -12.11 -7.73 -10.10
CA GLY A 363 -10.91 -7.00 -10.49
C GLY A 363 -9.64 -7.56 -9.82
N GLY A 364 -8.53 -7.62 -10.56
CA GLY A 364 -7.26 -8.19 -10.09
C GLY A 364 -6.42 -8.77 -11.24
N ARG A 365 -5.18 -9.20 -10.95
CA ARG A 365 -4.25 -9.77 -11.95
C ARG A 365 -3.97 -8.86 -13.16
N GLY A 366 -4.11 -7.55 -13.00
CA GLY A 366 -3.99 -6.55 -14.07
C GLY A 366 -5.31 -6.20 -14.77
N VAL A 367 -6.40 -6.92 -14.50
CA VAL A 367 -7.72 -6.67 -15.10
C VAL A 367 -8.56 -5.73 -14.22
N GLU A 368 -9.04 -4.63 -14.80
CA GLU A 368 -9.98 -3.71 -14.15
C GLU A 368 -11.35 -4.36 -13.89
N GLN A 369 -11.99 -3.96 -12.78
CA GLN A 369 -13.34 -4.37 -12.43
C GLN A 369 -14.35 -3.84 -13.47
N ASN A 370 -15.22 -4.70 -13.99
CA ASN A 370 -16.22 -4.35 -14.99
C ASN A 370 -17.48 -5.21 -14.82
N HIS A 371 -18.49 -4.67 -14.15
CA HIS A 371 -19.72 -5.43 -13.84
C HIS A 371 -20.55 -5.77 -15.09
N GLN A 372 -20.44 -4.99 -16.18
CA GLN A 372 -21.13 -5.26 -17.45
C GLN A 372 -20.60 -6.54 -18.09
N ARG A 373 -19.28 -6.64 -18.30
CA ARG A 373 -18.63 -7.84 -18.85
C ARG A 373 -18.80 -9.05 -17.93
N ALA A 374 -18.76 -8.84 -16.61
CA ALA A 374 -19.02 -9.90 -15.64
C ALA A 374 -20.44 -10.46 -15.81
N PHE A 375 -21.47 -9.59 -15.88
CA PHE A 375 -22.85 -9.99 -16.11
C PHE A 375 -23.02 -10.74 -17.45
N GLU A 376 -22.42 -10.25 -18.53
CA GLU A 376 -22.48 -10.86 -19.86
C GLU A 376 -21.91 -12.29 -19.86
N TYR A 377 -20.69 -12.49 -19.34
CA TYR A 377 -20.07 -13.82 -19.27
C TYR A 377 -20.84 -14.77 -18.33
N PHE A 378 -21.31 -14.29 -17.17
CA PHE A 378 -22.13 -15.13 -16.29
C PHE A 378 -23.49 -15.47 -16.90
N ASN A 379 -24.11 -14.58 -17.66
CA ASN A 379 -25.37 -14.86 -18.36
C ASN A 379 -25.15 -15.92 -19.47
N GLN A 380 -24.09 -15.81 -20.26
CA GLN A 380 -23.70 -16.85 -21.23
C GLN A 380 -23.53 -18.23 -20.55
N ALA A 381 -22.71 -18.29 -19.50
CA ALA A 381 -22.44 -19.54 -18.80
C ALA A 381 -23.67 -20.11 -18.05
N ALA A 382 -24.55 -19.25 -17.51
CA ALA A 382 -25.79 -19.67 -16.87
C ALA A 382 -26.81 -20.24 -17.88
N ASN A 383 -26.89 -19.67 -19.09
CA ASN A 383 -27.71 -20.21 -20.18
C ASN A 383 -27.15 -21.55 -20.69
N ALA A 384 -25.83 -21.77 -20.62
CA ALA A 384 -25.20 -23.07 -20.82
C ALA A 384 -25.37 -24.05 -19.63
N GLY A 385 -26.12 -23.68 -18.60
CA GLY A 385 -26.46 -24.54 -17.45
C GLY A 385 -25.46 -24.52 -16.29
N ASN A 386 -24.49 -23.60 -16.26
CA ASN A 386 -23.46 -23.59 -15.21
C ASN A 386 -24.01 -23.09 -13.86
N SER A 387 -23.88 -23.94 -12.82
CA SER A 387 -24.40 -23.66 -11.48
C SER A 387 -23.62 -22.58 -10.71
N HIS A 388 -22.32 -22.38 -11.00
CA HIS A 388 -21.55 -21.27 -10.43
C HIS A 388 -21.99 -19.95 -11.06
N ALA A 389 -22.13 -19.91 -12.39
CA ALA A 389 -22.61 -18.72 -13.09
C ALA A 389 -23.98 -18.26 -12.57
N MET A 390 -24.92 -19.20 -12.39
CA MET A 390 -26.21 -18.91 -11.75
C MET A 390 -26.05 -18.35 -10.32
N ALA A 391 -25.12 -18.89 -9.51
CA ALA A 391 -24.89 -18.36 -8.17
C ALA A 391 -24.27 -16.94 -8.17
N PHE A 392 -23.36 -16.64 -9.10
CA PHE A 392 -22.80 -15.30 -9.25
C PHE A 392 -23.82 -14.28 -9.79
N LEU A 393 -24.70 -14.67 -10.72
CA LEU A 393 -25.86 -13.84 -11.10
C LEU A 393 -26.77 -13.58 -9.89
N GLY A 394 -27.10 -14.62 -9.12
CA GLY A 394 -27.87 -14.47 -7.88
C GLY A 394 -27.24 -13.49 -6.90
N LYS A 395 -25.91 -13.53 -6.77
CA LYS A 395 -25.10 -12.59 -5.97
C LYS A 395 -25.24 -11.15 -6.49
N MET A 396 -25.03 -10.91 -7.79
CA MET A 396 -25.19 -9.60 -8.42
C MET A 396 -26.60 -9.03 -8.24
N TYR A 397 -27.66 -9.82 -8.43
CA TYR A 397 -29.03 -9.38 -8.15
C TYR A 397 -29.31 -9.12 -6.67
N SER A 398 -28.62 -9.79 -5.74
CA SER A 398 -28.83 -9.64 -4.29
C SER A 398 -28.22 -8.36 -3.70
N GLU A 399 -27.21 -7.81 -4.37
CA GLU A 399 -26.51 -6.59 -3.97
C GLU A 399 -26.94 -5.39 -4.83
N GLY A 400 -27.13 -5.60 -6.12
CA GLY A 400 -27.30 -4.55 -7.12
C GLY A 400 -25.98 -3.97 -7.61
N SER A 401 -26.01 -3.38 -8.80
CA SER A 401 -24.94 -2.55 -9.38
C SER A 401 -25.54 -1.60 -10.42
N ASP A 402 -24.74 -0.71 -10.99
CA ASP A 402 -25.17 0.23 -12.04
C ASP A 402 -25.72 -0.47 -13.31
N VAL A 403 -25.36 -1.75 -13.49
CA VAL A 403 -25.83 -2.63 -14.58
C VAL A 403 -27.07 -3.43 -14.19
N VAL A 404 -27.18 -3.84 -12.93
CA VAL A 404 -28.17 -4.82 -12.46
C VAL A 404 -28.93 -4.24 -11.26
N PRO A 405 -30.22 -3.86 -11.40
CA PRO A 405 -30.99 -3.36 -10.27
C PRO A 405 -31.16 -4.46 -9.20
N GLN A 406 -31.02 -4.08 -7.92
CA GLN A 406 -31.16 -5.00 -6.81
C GLN A 406 -32.56 -5.64 -6.79
N SER A 407 -32.63 -6.97 -6.78
CA SER A 407 -33.88 -7.72 -6.65
C SER A 407 -33.66 -9.02 -5.88
N ASN A 408 -34.21 -9.05 -4.66
CA ASN A 408 -34.14 -10.24 -3.80
C ASN A 408 -34.89 -11.44 -4.41
N GLU A 409 -35.92 -11.21 -5.23
CA GLU A 409 -36.71 -12.28 -5.84
C GLU A 409 -35.96 -12.98 -6.98
N THR A 410 -35.33 -12.24 -7.89
CA THR A 410 -34.51 -12.85 -8.95
C THR A 410 -33.26 -13.49 -8.36
N ALA A 411 -32.64 -12.86 -7.37
CA ALA A 411 -31.54 -13.44 -6.60
C ALA A 411 -31.92 -14.80 -6.00
N LEU A 412 -33.07 -14.88 -5.30
CA LEU A 412 -33.59 -16.13 -4.73
C LEU A 412 -33.81 -17.21 -5.80
N GLN A 413 -34.38 -16.86 -6.96
CA GLN A 413 -34.59 -17.81 -8.05
C GLN A 413 -33.27 -18.37 -8.59
N TYR A 414 -32.24 -17.53 -8.76
CA TYR A 414 -30.91 -17.94 -9.21
C TYR A 414 -30.15 -18.77 -8.16
N PHE A 415 -30.15 -18.33 -6.89
CA PHE A 415 -29.58 -19.11 -5.79
C PHE A 415 -30.25 -20.47 -5.64
N LYS A 416 -31.58 -20.54 -5.82
CA LYS A 416 -32.31 -21.81 -5.78
C LYS A 416 -31.88 -22.75 -6.92
N LYS A 417 -31.87 -22.29 -8.17
CA LYS A 417 -31.38 -23.09 -9.32
C LYS A 417 -29.97 -23.64 -9.06
N ALA A 418 -29.07 -22.78 -8.58
CA ALA A 418 -27.70 -23.18 -8.25
C ALA A 418 -27.62 -24.20 -7.09
N ALA A 419 -28.37 -23.98 -6.01
CA ALA A 419 -28.38 -24.84 -4.83
C ALA A 419 -29.03 -26.21 -5.09
N ASP A 420 -30.06 -26.26 -5.94
CA ASP A 420 -30.72 -27.49 -6.42
C ASP A 420 -29.76 -28.31 -7.30
N MET A 421 -28.86 -27.64 -8.04
CA MET A 421 -27.69 -28.24 -8.71
C MET A 421 -26.50 -28.54 -7.75
N GLY A 422 -26.70 -28.45 -6.44
CA GLY A 422 -25.69 -28.75 -5.42
C GLY A 422 -24.66 -27.65 -5.16
N ASN A 423 -24.67 -26.53 -5.88
CA ASN A 423 -23.63 -25.50 -5.82
C ASN A 423 -23.53 -24.85 -4.42
N PRO A 424 -22.34 -24.79 -3.81
CA PRO A 424 -22.21 -24.29 -2.44
C PRO A 424 -22.34 -22.76 -2.33
N VAL A 425 -22.03 -22.01 -3.38
CA VAL A 425 -22.28 -20.56 -3.43
C VAL A 425 -23.79 -20.29 -3.46
N GLY A 426 -24.54 -21.06 -4.26
CA GLY A 426 -26.00 -21.04 -4.28
C GLY A 426 -26.62 -21.43 -2.95
N GLN A 427 -26.10 -22.47 -2.29
CA GLN A 427 -26.52 -22.87 -0.95
C GLN A 427 -26.24 -21.78 0.10
N SER A 428 -25.06 -21.14 0.07
CA SER A 428 -24.75 -20.01 0.95
C SER A 428 -25.69 -18.82 0.71
N GLY A 429 -26.03 -18.53 -0.55
CA GLY A 429 -27.03 -17.52 -0.94
C GLY A 429 -28.44 -17.81 -0.40
N LEU A 430 -28.91 -19.06 -0.50
CA LEU A 430 -30.18 -19.48 0.14
C LEU A 430 -30.11 -19.39 1.67
N GLY A 431 -28.98 -19.79 2.27
CA GLY A 431 -28.74 -19.65 3.70
C GLY A 431 -28.89 -18.20 4.16
N MET A 432 -28.30 -17.26 3.40
CA MET A 432 -28.40 -15.83 3.63
C MET A 432 -29.84 -15.30 3.46
N ALA A 433 -30.57 -15.79 2.46
CA ALA A 433 -31.96 -15.43 2.22
C ALA A 433 -32.86 -15.83 3.39
N TYR A 434 -32.71 -17.06 3.93
CA TYR A 434 -33.44 -17.51 5.11
C TYR A 434 -32.95 -16.89 6.43
N LEU A 435 -31.69 -16.46 6.52
CA LEU A 435 -31.13 -15.78 7.70
C LEU A 435 -31.70 -14.36 7.89
N TYR A 436 -31.82 -13.59 6.79
CA TYR A 436 -32.25 -12.19 6.81
C TYR A 436 -33.66 -11.94 6.26
N GLY A 437 -34.36 -12.98 5.77
CA GLY A 437 -35.71 -12.84 5.23
C GLY A 437 -35.79 -12.21 3.84
N ARG A 438 -34.71 -12.31 3.04
CA ARG A 438 -34.63 -11.70 1.69
C ARG A 438 -35.42 -12.54 0.68
N GLY A 439 -36.66 -12.15 0.40
CA GLY A 439 -37.55 -12.83 -0.55
C GLY A 439 -38.19 -14.14 -0.03
N VAL A 440 -37.94 -14.49 1.23
CA VAL A 440 -38.51 -15.65 1.95
C VAL A 440 -38.74 -15.28 3.41
N PRO A 441 -39.67 -15.93 4.14
CA PRO A 441 -39.76 -15.75 5.59
C PRO A 441 -38.47 -16.22 6.29
N VAL A 442 -38.08 -15.52 7.36
CA VAL A 442 -36.90 -15.87 8.17
C VAL A 442 -37.05 -17.28 8.74
N ASN A 443 -36.03 -18.13 8.54
CA ASN A 443 -35.99 -19.49 9.08
C ASN A 443 -34.55 -19.91 9.37
N TYR A 444 -34.15 -19.81 10.64
CA TYR A 444 -32.77 -20.11 11.04
C TYR A 444 -32.38 -21.59 10.94
N GLU A 445 -33.34 -22.53 11.03
CA GLU A 445 -33.07 -23.96 10.87
C GLU A 445 -32.73 -24.31 9.43
N LEU A 446 -33.48 -23.74 8.46
CA LEU A 446 -33.16 -23.86 7.04
C LEU A 446 -31.85 -23.13 6.72
N ALA A 447 -31.63 -21.92 7.25
CA ALA A 447 -30.39 -21.19 7.06
C ALA A 447 -29.17 -22.02 7.49
N LEU A 448 -29.19 -22.57 8.71
CA LEU A 448 -28.16 -23.48 9.23
C LEU A 448 -27.96 -24.69 8.30
N LYS A 449 -29.04 -25.33 7.86
CA LYS A 449 -28.97 -26.53 7.00
C LYS A 449 -28.34 -26.24 5.64
N TYR A 450 -28.53 -25.05 5.09
CA TYR A 450 -27.87 -24.62 3.86
C TYR A 450 -26.41 -24.19 4.08
N PHE A 451 -26.10 -23.46 5.17
CA PHE A 451 -24.73 -23.09 5.51
C PHE A 451 -23.86 -24.31 5.87
N GLN A 452 -24.41 -25.32 6.54
CA GLN A 452 -23.71 -26.59 6.81
C GLN A 452 -23.28 -27.27 5.51
N LYS A 453 -24.19 -27.46 4.54
CA LYS A 453 -23.87 -28.04 3.23
C LYS A 453 -22.82 -27.23 2.47
N ALA A 454 -22.88 -25.90 2.52
CA ALA A 454 -21.88 -25.04 1.89
C ALA A 454 -20.51 -25.19 2.59
N ALA A 455 -20.48 -25.23 3.92
CA ALA A 455 -19.27 -25.36 4.72
C ALA A 455 -18.61 -26.75 4.59
N GLU A 456 -19.41 -27.82 4.47
CA GLU A 456 -18.97 -29.20 4.18
C GLU A 456 -18.31 -29.31 2.79
N GLN A 457 -18.80 -28.55 1.81
CA GLN A 457 -18.17 -28.39 0.49
C GLN A 457 -16.96 -27.43 0.50
N GLY A 458 -16.52 -26.95 1.67
CA GLY A 458 -15.37 -26.06 1.79
C GLY A 458 -15.64 -24.58 1.45
N TRP A 459 -16.89 -24.17 1.23
CA TRP A 459 -17.18 -22.79 0.83
C TRP A 459 -17.02 -21.80 1.98
N VAL A 460 -16.16 -20.80 1.74
CA VAL A 460 -15.60 -19.91 2.76
C VAL A 460 -16.67 -19.02 3.42
N ASP A 461 -17.59 -18.44 2.64
CA ASP A 461 -18.70 -17.64 3.19
C ASP A 461 -19.64 -18.51 4.05
N GLY A 462 -19.85 -19.76 3.65
CA GLY A 462 -20.70 -20.71 4.37
C GLY A 462 -20.11 -21.07 5.73
N GLN A 463 -18.79 -21.28 5.78
CA GLN A 463 -18.04 -21.45 7.02
C GLN A 463 -18.10 -20.19 7.90
N LEU A 464 -17.89 -19.00 7.33
CA LEU A 464 -17.99 -17.73 8.05
C LEU A 464 -19.38 -17.55 8.69
N GLN A 465 -20.46 -17.73 7.94
CA GLN A 465 -21.81 -17.52 8.46
C GLN A 465 -22.20 -18.58 9.49
N LEU A 466 -21.81 -19.85 9.29
CA LEU A 466 -22.00 -20.90 10.29
C LEU A 466 -21.22 -20.60 11.59
N GLY A 467 -19.99 -20.08 11.48
CA GLY A 467 -19.22 -19.58 12.61
C GLY A 467 -19.91 -18.41 13.33
N SER A 468 -20.47 -17.45 12.57
CA SER A 468 -21.25 -16.33 13.10
C SER A 468 -22.51 -16.77 13.84
N MET A 469 -23.25 -17.75 13.30
CA MET A 469 -24.41 -18.34 13.98
C MET A 469 -24.02 -18.97 15.32
N TYR A 470 -22.94 -19.76 15.38
CA TYR A 470 -22.45 -20.34 16.64
C TYR A 470 -21.87 -19.31 17.62
N TYR A 471 -21.23 -18.25 17.13
CA TYR A 471 -20.66 -17.18 17.96
C TYR A 471 -21.75 -16.33 18.64
N ASN A 472 -22.79 -15.97 17.88
CA ASN A 472 -23.89 -15.12 18.36
C ASN A 472 -25.02 -15.93 19.04
N GLY A 473 -25.21 -17.19 18.68
CA GLY A 473 -26.34 -18.02 19.12
C GLY A 473 -27.60 -17.84 18.26
N ILE A 474 -27.44 -17.52 16.97
CA ILE A 474 -28.57 -17.30 16.04
C ILE A 474 -29.00 -18.64 15.47
N GLY A 475 -30.21 -19.10 15.82
CA GLY A 475 -30.73 -20.42 15.40
C GLY A 475 -30.08 -21.63 16.08
N VAL A 476 -29.05 -21.42 16.90
CA VAL A 476 -28.28 -22.47 17.58
C VAL A 476 -27.96 -22.07 19.02
N LYS A 477 -27.73 -23.05 19.88
CA LYS A 477 -27.08 -22.79 21.16
C LYS A 477 -25.66 -22.25 20.90
N ARG A 478 -25.34 -21.10 21.49
CA ARG A 478 -24.04 -20.45 21.38
C ARG A 478 -22.89 -21.39 21.77
N ASP A 479 -21.93 -21.60 20.87
CA ASP A 479 -20.77 -22.47 21.04
C ASP A 479 -19.52 -21.84 20.41
N TYR A 480 -18.70 -21.21 21.26
CA TYR A 480 -17.47 -20.56 20.82
C TYR A 480 -16.40 -21.53 20.28
N LYS A 481 -16.44 -22.83 20.63
CA LYS A 481 -15.49 -23.82 20.11
C LYS A 481 -15.82 -24.18 18.66
N GLN A 482 -17.10 -24.31 18.36
CA GLN A 482 -17.55 -24.48 16.97
C GLN A 482 -17.36 -23.20 16.16
N ALA A 483 -17.66 -22.02 16.73
CA ALA A 483 -17.38 -20.74 16.07
C ALA A 483 -15.91 -20.61 15.66
N LEU A 484 -14.97 -20.85 16.58
CA LEU A 484 -13.53 -20.84 16.30
C LEU A 484 -13.15 -21.86 15.21
N LYS A 485 -13.68 -23.08 15.25
CA LYS A 485 -13.39 -24.10 14.23
C LYS A 485 -13.77 -23.58 12.83
N TYR A 486 -14.97 -23.03 12.67
CA TYR A 486 -15.44 -22.54 11.38
C TYR A 486 -14.75 -21.24 10.94
N PHE A 487 -14.45 -20.31 11.86
CA PHE A 487 -13.66 -19.13 11.53
C PHE A 487 -12.21 -19.46 11.15
N ASN A 488 -11.57 -20.47 11.76
CA ASN A 488 -10.24 -20.92 11.36
C ASN A 488 -10.22 -21.58 9.96
N LEU A 489 -11.28 -22.28 9.58
CA LEU A 489 -11.43 -22.78 8.20
C LEU A 489 -11.65 -21.61 7.23
N ALA A 490 -12.50 -20.64 7.59
CA ALA A 490 -12.77 -19.48 6.75
C ALA A 490 -11.57 -18.52 6.62
N SER A 491 -10.67 -18.45 7.61
CA SER A 491 -9.43 -17.68 7.54
C SER A 491 -8.32 -18.40 6.74
N GLN A 492 -8.28 -19.73 6.75
CA GLN A 492 -7.50 -20.51 5.78
C GLN A 492 -8.00 -20.27 4.34
N GLY A 493 -9.30 -20.10 4.15
CA GLY A 493 -9.91 -19.60 2.91
C GLY A 493 -9.67 -18.10 2.62
N GLY A 494 -8.90 -17.38 3.45
CA GLY A 494 -8.49 -16.00 3.22
C GLY A 494 -9.52 -14.91 3.54
N HIS A 495 -10.69 -15.25 4.09
CA HIS A 495 -11.79 -14.29 4.24
C HIS A 495 -11.55 -13.25 5.35
N ILE A 496 -11.64 -11.96 5.00
CA ILE A 496 -11.32 -10.82 5.90
C ILE A 496 -12.13 -10.86 7.20
N LEU A 497 -13.46 -11.00 7.12
CA LEU A 497 -14.32 -11.10 8.30
C LEU A 497 -14.03 -12.32 9.20
N ALA A 498 -13.39 -13.39 8.69
CA ALA A 498 -12.97 -14.50 9.51
C ALA A 498 -11.76 -14.13 10.37
N PHE A 499 -10.75 -13.47 9.77
CA PHE A 499 -9.63 -12.89 10.52
C PHE A 499 -10.11 -11.86 11.56
N TYR A 500 -11.07 -11.00 11.21
CA TYR A 500 -11.67 -10.02 12.13
C TYR A 500 -12.35 -10.70 13.34
N ASN A 501 -13.19 -11.71 13.11
CA ASN A 501 -13.86 -12.43 14.19
C ASN A 501 -12.88 -13.21 15.08
N LEU A 502 -11.87 -13.85 14.50
CA LEU A 502 -10.78 -14.48 15.27
C LEU A 502 -9.98 -13.47 16.09
N ALA A 503 -9.66 -12.31 15.53
CA ALA A 503 -8.95 -11.25 16.23
C ALA A 503 -9.75 -10.74 17.44
N GLN A 504 -11.06 -10.51 17.26
CA GLN A 504 -11.97 -10.13 18.33
C GLN A 504 -12.11 -11.25 19.39
N MET A 505 -12.09 -12.52 19.01
CA MET A 505 -12.06 -13.66 19.95
C MET A 505 -10.76 -13.69 20.77
N HIS A 506 -9.59 -13.54 20.14
CA HIS A 506 -8.29 -13.51 20.84
C HIS A 506 -8.09 -12.24 21.70
N ALA A 507 -8.62 -11.09 21.28
CA ALA A 507 -8.55 -9.84 22.04
C ALA A 507 -9.41 -9.87 23.31
N THR A 508 -10.55 -10.55 23.27
CA THR A 508 -11.51 -10.66 24.39
C THR A 508 -11.32 -11.91 25.25
N GLY A 509 -10.69 -12.97 24.73
CA GLY A 509 -10.68 -14.29 25.37
C GLY A 509 -12.01 -15.03 25.25
N THR A 510 -12.82 -14.77 24.21
CA THR A 510 -14.08 -15.49 24.00
C THR A 510 -13.83 -16.82 23.28
N GLY A 511 -13.93 -17.93 24.04
CA GLY A 511 -13.69 -19.30 23.53
C GLY A 511 -12.23 -19.74 23.48
N VAL A 512 -11.29 -18.80 23.63
CA VAL A 512 -9.83 -19.01 23.67
C VAL A 512 -9.23 -18.28 24.87
N MET A 513 -7.99 -18.62 25.25
CA MET A 513 -7.24 -17.74 26.14
C MET A 513 -6.95 -16.41 25.43
N ARG A 514 -7.09 -15.30 26.17
CA ARG A 514 -6.79 -13.96 25.67
C ARG A 514 -5.32 -13.89 25.24
N SER A 515 -5.08 -13.44 24.01
CA SER A 515 -3.75 -13.29 23.43
C SER A 515 -3.72 -12.00 22.63
N CYS A 516 -3.06 -10.98 23.17
CA CYS A 516 -2.92 -9.69 22.48
C CYS A 516 -2.08 -9.85 21.20
N HIS A 517 -0.99 -10.61 21.24
CA HIS A 517 -0.06 -10.80 20.12
C HIS A 517 -0.79 -11.31 18.87
N THR A 518 -1.44 -12.47 18.97
CA THR A 518 -2.20 -13.05 17.86
C THR A 518 -3.40 -12.19 17.46
N ALA A 519 -4.03 -11.46 18.39
CA ALA A 519 -5.11 -10.53 18.04
C ALA A 519 -4.60 -9.35 17.18
N VAL A 520 -3.42 -8.78 17.50
CA VAL A 520 -2.81 -7.72 16.70
C VAL A 520 -2.41 -8.22 15.31
N GLU A 521 -1.81 -9.41 15.20
CA GLU A 521 -1.47 -10.01 13.90
C GLU A 521 -2.70 -10.21 13.02
N LEU A 522 -3.79 -10.74 13.60
CA LEU A 522 -5.06 -10.97 12.89
C LEU A 522 -5.75 -9.64 12.51
N PHE A 523 -5.75 -8.62 13.38
CA PHE A 523 -6.28 -7.30 13.02
C PHE A 523 -5.40 -6.57 11.99
N LYS A 524 -4.06 -6.69 12.07
CA LYS A 524 -3.12 -6.16 11.05
C LYS A 524 -3.42 -6.79 9.68
N ASN A 525 -3.60 -8.11 9.64
CA ASN A 525 -3.97 -8.87 8.44
C ASN A 525 -5.29 -8.38 7.81
N VAL A 526 -6.26 -7.96 8.63
CA VAL A 526 -7.51 -7.28 8.19
C VAL A 526 -7.22 -5.88 7.66
N CYS A 527 -6.51 -5.04 8.41
CA CYS A 527 -6.22 -3.65 8.02
C CYS A 527 -5.39 -3.56 6.71
N GLU A 528 -4.50 -4.51 6.47
CA GLU A 528 -3.74 -4.62 5.21
C GLU A 528 -4.59 -5.02 3.98
N ARG A 529 -5.90 -5.21 4.14
CA ARG A 529 -6.86 -5.51 3.06
C ARG A 529 -7.93 -4.42 2.91
N GLY A 530 -7.79 -3.28 3.57
CA GLY A 530 -8.59 -2.08 3.29
C GLY A 530 -8.25 -1.46 1.92
N ARG A 531 -9.10 -0.56 1.42
CA ARG A 531 -9.02 -0.02 0.04
C ARG A 531 -7.68 0.67 -0.28
N TRP A 532 -7.02 1.27 0.71
CA TRP A 532 -5.67 1.84 0.58
C TRP A 532 -4.60 0.83 0.12
N SER A 533 -4.85 -0.48 0.24
CA SER A 533 -3.98 -1.52 -0.30
C SER A 533 -3.88 -1.48 -1.84
N GLU A 534 -4.83 -0.88 -2.55
CA GLU A 534 -4.76 -0.62 -4.02
C GLU A 534 -3.47 0.12 -4.41
N ARG A 535 -2.90 0.91 -3.50
CA ARG A 535 -1.61 1.59 -3.66
C ARG A 535 -0.44 0.64 -3.95
N LEU A 536 -0.51 -0.64 -3.55
CA LEU A 536 0.47 -1.66 -3.95
C LEU A 536 0.48 -1.88 -5.46
N MET A 537 -0.71 -1.95 -6.08
CA MET A 537 -0.84 -2.17 -7.52
C MET A 537 -0.42 -0.94 -8.32
N THR A 538 -0.69 0.28 -7.83
CA THR A 538 -0.21 1.50 -8.48
C THR A 538 1.30 1.68 -8.33
N ALA A 539 1.89 1.33 -7.19
CA ALA A 539 3.34 1.34 -7.01
C ALA A 539 4.05 0.34 -7.94
N TYR A 540 3.48 -0.85 -8.09
CA TYR A 540 3.94 -1.85 -9.06
C TYR A 540 3.78 -1.36 -10.51
N SER A 541 2.67 -0.71 -10.86
CA SER A 541 2.48 -0.12 -12.18
C SER A 541 3.50 0.99 -12.46
N SER A 542 3.77 1.90 -11.52
CA SER A 542 4.83 2.91 -11.68
C SER A 542 6.19 2.26 -11.91
N TYR A 543 6.51 1.17 -11.19
CA TYR A 543 7.77 0.44 -11.37
C TYR A 543 7.87 -0.17 -12.79
N LYS A 544 6.81 -0.79 -13.30
CA LYS A 544 6.79 -1.35 -14.67
C LYS A 544 6.72 -0.29 -15.77
N ASP A 545 6.13 0.88 -15.51
CA ASP A 545 6.19 2.07 -16.36
C ASP A 545 7.62 2.71 -16.40
N GLY A 546 8.53 2.27 -15.52
CA GLY A 546 9.90 2.80 -15.40
C GLY A 546 10.05 4.02 -14.48
N ASP A 547 8.99 4.41 -13.76
CA ASP A 547 9.02 5.48 -12.77
C ASP A 547 9.31 4.93 -11.35
N SER A 548 10.56 4.50 -11.16
CA SER A 548 11.06 3.97 -9.89
C SER A 548 11.02 5.01 -8.76
N ASN A 549 11.01 6.32 -9.07
CA ASN A 549 10.86 7.40 -8.09
C ASN A 549 9.40 7.51 -7.56
N SER A 550 8.41 7.41 -8.44
CA SER A 550 6.99 7.27 -8.07
C SER A 550 6.78 5.99 -7.24
N ALA A 551 7.32 4.86 -7.72
CA ALA A 551 7.16 3.56 -7.07
C ALA A 551 7.72 3.54 -5.64
N VAL A 552 8.94 4.04 -5.43
CA VAL A 552 9.58 4.09 -4.10
C VAL A 552 8.75 4.90 -3.11
N VAL A 553 8.25 6.10 -3.45
CA VAL A 553 7.49 6.91 -2.50
C VAL A 553 6.17 6.24 -2.10
N GLN A 554 5.50 5.58 -3.06
CA GLN A 554 4.29 4.80 -2.77
C GLN A 554 4.60 3.59 -1.86
N TYR A 555 5.66 2.83 -2.15
CA TYR A 555 6.08 1.71 -1.30
C TYR A 555 6.55 2.18 0.08
N LEU A 556 7.22 3.31 0.22
CA LEU A 556 7.65 3.87 1.51
C LEU A 556 6.46 4.19 2.43
N LEU A 557 5.35 4.75 1.91
CA LEU A 557 4.15 5.00 2.72
C LEU A 557 3.47 3.70 3.17
N LEU A 558 3.47 2.67 2.34
CA LEU A 558 2.96 1.34 2.70
C LEU A 558 3.91 0.62 3.67
N ALA A 559 5.22 0.87 3.57
CA ALA A 559 6.24 0.34 4.47
C ALA A 559 6.14 0.95 5.89
N GLU A 560 5.72 2.22 6.01
CA GLU A 560 5.40 2.89 7.28
C GLU A 560 4.09 2.36 7.89
N GLN A 561 3.10 1.97 7.08
CA GLN A 561 1.88 1.26 7.54
C GLN A 561 2.15 -0.18 8.01
N GLY A 562 3.36 -0.70 7.78
CA GLY A 562 3.79 -2.02 8.22
C GLY A 562 3.62 -3.15 7.20
N TYR A 563 3.33 -2.87 5.93
CA TYR A 563 3.28 -3.90 4.88
C TYR A 563 4.68 -4.47 4.62
N GLU A 564 4.90 -5.75 4.92
CA GLU A 564 6.17 -6.45 4.68
C GLU A 564 6.62 -6.37 3.22
N VAL A 565 5.73 -6.70 2.27
CA VAL A 565 6.01 -6.62 0.83
C VAL A 565 6.38 -5.20 0.36
N ALA A 566 5.82 -4.17 0.98
CA ALA A 566 6.20 -2.79 0.65
C ALA A 566 7.58 -2.42 1.23
N GLN A 567 7.95 -2.99 2.38
CA GLN A 567 9.29 -2.84 2.96
C GLN A 567 10.33 -3.53 2.09
N SER A 568 10.08 -4.76 1.63
CA SER A 568 10.99 -5.46 0.70
C SER A 568 11.11 -4.74 -0.65
N ASN A 569 10.00 -4.23 -1.20
CA ASN A 569 10.03 -3.56 -2.50
C ASN A 569 10.71 -2.18 -2.42
N ALA A 570 10.45 -1.39 -1.37
CA ALA A 570 11.18 -0.14 -1.13
C ALA A 570 12.69 -0.39 -0.93
N ALA A 571 13.05 -1.43 -0.17
CA ALA A 571 14.45 -1.80 0.04
C ALA A 571 15.12 -2.24 -1.28
N PHE A 572 14.46 -3.06 -2.10
CA PHE A 572 14.96 -3.55 -3.38
C PHE A 572 15.26 -2.43 -4.38
N ILE A 573 14.34 -1.49 -4.60
CA ILE A 573 14.55 -0.42 -5.59
C ILE A 573 15.66 0.55 -5.14
N LEU A 574 15.84 0.74 -3.83
CA LEU A 574 16.97 1.48 -3.26
C LEU A 574 18.30 0.68 -3.39
N ASP A 575 18.30 -0.63 -3.13
CA ASP A 575 19.46 -1.54 -3.30
C ASP A 575 20.03 -1.48 -4.73
N GLN A 576 19.14 -1.47 -5.74
CA GLN A 576 19.48 -1.34 -7.16
C GLN A 576 19.84 0.08 -7.61
N LYS A 577 19.65 1.10 -6.76
CA LYS A 577 19.86 2.54 -7.07
C LYS A 577 19.07 3.09 -8.26
N GLU A 578 17.94 2.48 -8.61
CA GLU A 578 17.09 2.99 -9.71
C GLU A 578 16.44 4.34 -9.38
N ALA A 579 16.16 4.59 -8.10
CA ALA A 579 15.50 5.80 -7.62
C ALA A 579 16.52 6.88 -7.21
N SER A 580 16.51 8.00 -7.93
CA SER A 580 17.34 9.19 -7.68
C SER A 580 16.80 10.14 -6.60
N ILE A 581 15.72 9.76 -5.93
CA ILE A 581 15.00 10.58 -4.94
C ILE A 581 15.67 10.66 -3.56
N VAL A 582 16.74 9.88 -3.36
CA VAL A 582 17.57 9.82 -2.15
C VAL A 582 19.03 10.07 -2.56
N GLY A 583 19.77 10.88 -1.79
CA GLY A 583 21.19 11.10 -2.04
C GLY A 583 22.01 9.82 -1.80
N GLU A 584 22.98 9.55 -2.68
CA GLU A 584 23.67 8.24 -2.79
C GLU A 584 24.21 7.66 -1.47
N ASN A 585 24.70 8.52 -0.57
CA ASN A 585 25.22 8.14 0.75
C ASN A 585 24.15 7.60 1.70
N GLU A 586 22.89 8.00 1.54
CA GLU A 586 21.77 7.57 2.38
C GLU A 586 21.00 6.37 1.82
N THR A 587 21.20 6.04 0.54
CA THR A 587 20.45 4.98 -0.15
C THR A 587 20.63 3.61 0.52
N TYR A 588 21.87 3.19 0.80
CA TYR A 588 22.12 1.90 1.49
C TYR A 588 21.64 1.89 2.95
N PRO A 589 21.93 2.90 3.82
CA PRO A 589 21.37 2.95 5.17
C PRO A 589 19.84 2.90 5.21
N ARG A 590 19.15 3.55 4.26
CA ARG A 590 17.69 3.48 4.14
C ARG A 590 17.22 2.10 3.65
N ALA A 591 17.88 1.51 2.66
CA ALA A 591 17.59 0.14 2.20
C ALA A 591 17.76 -0.89 3.35
N LEU A 592 18.86 -0.81 4.11
CA LEU A 592 19.14 -1.63 5.29
C LEU A 592 18.02 -1.56 6.34
N LEU A 593 17.53 -0.35 6.63
CA LEU A 593 16.39 -0.14 7.54
C LEU A 593 15.12 -0.87 7.06
N HIS A 594 14.83 -0.82 5.77
CA HIS A 594 13.65 -1.47 5.20
C HIS A 594 13.82 -2.99 5.08
N TRP A 595 15.01 -3.49 4.73
CA TRP A 595 15.33 -4.93 4.82
C TRP A 595 15.17 -5.46 6.25
N ASN A 596 15.58 -4.71 7.27
CA ASN A 596 15.42 -5.10 8.68
C ASN A 596 13.95 -5.20 9.09
N ARG A 597 13.13 -4.23 8.69
CA ARG A 597 11.66 -4.26 8.93
C ARG A 597 10.98 -5.45 8.22
N ALA A 598 11.39 -5.80 7.00
CA ALA A 598 10.86 -6.97 6.30
C ALA A 598 11.34 -8.31 6.92
N ALA A 599 12.62 -8.41 7.29
CA ALA A 599 13.22 -9.61 7.89
C ALA A 599 12.71 -9.89 9.32
N SER A 600 12.36 -8.86 10.09
CA SER A 600 11.70 -9.00 11.40
C SER A 600 10.24 -9.42 11.29
N GLN A 601 9.55 -9.08 10.18
CA GLN A 601 8.25 -9.65 9.81
C GLN A 601 8.34 -11.05 9.16
N GLY A 602 9.52 -11.67 9.14
CA GLY A 602 9.70 -13.06 8.76
C GLY A 602 10.02 -13.32 7.28
N TYR A 603 10.19 -12.29 6.44
CA TYR A 603 10.59 -12.49 5.05
C TYR A 603 12.03 -13.04 4.95
N THR A 604 12.21 -14.05 4.10
CA THR A 604 13.42 -14.90 4.05
C THR A 604 14.57 -14.20 3.32
N VAL A 605 14.34 -13.74 2.09
CA VAL A 605 15.34 -13.07 1.25
C VAL A 605 15.84 -11.78 1.91
N ALA A 606 14.95 -11.01 2.54
CA ALA A 606 15.33 -9.84 3.33
C ALA A 606 16.33 -10.17 4.44
N ARG A 607 16.19 -11.33 5.11
CA ARG A 607 17.12 -11.75 6.16
C ARG A 607 18.48 -12.19 5.61
N ILE A 608 18.51 -12.72 4.39
CA ILE A 608 19.76 -13.01 3.66
C ILE A 608 20.43 -11.68 3.26
N LYS A 609 19.66 -10.73 2.72
CA LYS A 609 20.12 -9.37 2.38
C LYS A 609 20.70 -8.61 3.56
N LEU A 610 20.16 -8.77 4.78
CA LEU A 610 20.82 -8.25 5.99
C LEU A 610 22.21 -8.86 6.20
N GLY A 611 22.33 -10.18 6.00
CA GLY A 611 23.61 -10.89 6.03
C GLY A 611 24.58 -10.35 4.99
N ASP A 612 24.12 -10.16 3.75
CA ASP A 612 24.93 -9.57 2.67
C ASP A 612 25.39 -8.15 3.03
N TYR A 613 24.50 -7.32 3.57
CA TYR A 613 24.80 -5.93 3.94
C TYR A 613 25.87 -5.81 5.04
N HIS A 614 25.78 -6.62 6.10
CA HIS A 614 26.80 -6.68 7.14
C HIS A 614 28.10 -7.35 6.66
N PHE A 615 28.02 -8.32 5.74
CA PHE A 615 29.18 -8.99 5.15
C PHE A 615 29.99 -8.08 4.21
N TYR A 616 29.33 -7.21 3.44
CA TYR A 616 29.97 -6.30 2.47
C TYR A 616 30.16 -4.86 2.98
N GLY A 617 29.52 -4.46 4.08
CA GLY A 617 29.57 -3.09 4.60
C GLY A 617 28.67 -2.10 3.84
N PHE A 618 27.48 -2.54 3.42
CA PHE A 618 26.54 -1.68 2.69
C PHE A 618 25.73 -0.79 3.64
N GLY A 619 26.14 0.47 3.78
CA GLY A 619 25.47 1.43 4.67
C GLY A 619 25.68 1.16 6.17
N THR A 620 26.63 0.28 6.50
CA THR A 620 27.02 -0.14 7.85
C THR A 620 28.47 -0.62 7.80
N ASP A 621 29.14 -0.75 8.94
CA ASP A 621 30.51 -1.29 8.99
C ASP A 621 30.51 -2.80 8.70
N VAL A 622 31.64 -3.33 8.19
CA VAL A 622 31.78 -4.76 7.90
C VAL A 622 31.82 -5.57 9.19
N ASP A 623 30.79 -6.39 9.40
CA ASP A 623 30.63 -7.25 10.58
C ASP A 623 30.23 -8.66 10.16
N TYR A 624 31.18 -9.58 10.24
CA TYR A 624 30.97 -10.98 9.94
C TYR A 624 30.22 -11.75 11.05
N GLU A 625 30.17 -11.25 12.29
CA GLU A 625 29.46 -11.92 13.38
C GLU A 625 27.93 -11.72 13.26
N THR A 626 27.46 -10.50 13.03
CA THR A 626 26.04 -10.26 12.73
C THR A 626 25.62 -10.86 11.39
N ALA A 627 26.46 -10.81 10.35
CA ALA A 627 26.20 -11.50 9.09
C ALA A 627 25.98 -13.02 9.29
N PHE A 628 26.87 -13.66 10.07
CA PHE A 628 26.73 -15.09 10.42
C PHE A 628 25.41 -15.37 11.15
N ILE A 629 25.02 -14.52 12.12
CA ILE A 629 23.74 -14.66 12.83
C ILE A 629 22.55 -14.56 11.87
N HIS A 630 22.56 -13.61 10.93
CA HIS A 630 21.48 -13.45 9.96
C HIS A 630 21.34 -14.64 9.00
N TYR A 631 22.44 -15.13 8.42
CA TYR A 631 22.40 -16.34 7.60
C TYR A 631 22.00 -17.59 8.42
N ARG A 632 22.49 -17.72 9.66
CA ARG A 632 22.13 -18.82 10.56
C ARG A 632 20.63 -18.86 10.82
N LEU A 633 20.02 -17.71 11.12
CA LEU A 633 18.58 -17.60 11.32
C LEU A 633 17.79 -17.92 10.04
N ALA A 634 18.28 -17.53 8.86
CA ALA A 634 17.66 -17.88 7.57
C ALA A 634 17.84 -19.36 7.18
N SER A 635 18.91 -20.00 7.62
CA SER A 635 19.13 -21.44 7.48
C SER A 635 18.23 -22.25 8.43
N GLU A 636 18.27 -21.95 9.74
CA GLU A 636 17.58 -22.76 10.76
C GLU A 636 16.05 -22.57 10.76
N GLN A 637 15.55 -21.34 10.56
CA GLN A 637 14.11 -21.06 10.64
C GLN A 637 13.41 -21.20 9.29
N GLN A 638 14.12 -20.95 8.19
CA GLN A 638 13.54 -20.74 6.86
C GLN A 638 14.11 -21.68 5.78
N HIS A 639 15.06 -22.56 6.14
CA HIS A 639 15.62 -23.62 5.28
C HIS A 639 16.20 -23.12 3.94
N SER A 640 16.68 -21.88 3.85
CA SER A 640 17.22 -21.34 2.60
C SER A 640 18.56 -21.97 2.21
N ALA A 641 18.62 -22.55 1.01
CA ALA A 641 19.83 -23.11 0.42
C ALA A 641 20.95 -22.06 0.22
N GLN A 642 20.60 -20.81 -0.13
CA GLN A 642 21.56 -19.71 -0.25
C GLN A 642 22.15 -19.35 1.11
N ALA A 643 21.33 -19.31 2.17
CA ALA A 643 21.83 -19.07 3.53
C ALA A 643 22.76 -20.19 4.00
N MET A 644 22.43 -21.45 3.72
CA MET A 644 23.30 -22.61 3.98
C MET A 644 24.63 -22.50 3.21
N PHE A 645 24.59 -22.13 1.93
CA PHE A 645 25.80 -21.94 1.12
C PHE A 645 26.69 -20.83 1.66
N ASN A 646 26.12 -19.68 2.06
CA ASN A 646 26.85 -18.57 2.66
C ASN A 646 27.49 -18.97 4.00
N LEU A 647 26.77 -19.72 4.86
CA LEU A 647 27.35 -20.29 6.09
C LEU A 647 28.50 -21.26 5.79
N GLY A 648 28.35 -22.12 4.78
CA GLY A 648 29.40 -23.02 4.31
C GLY A 648 30.67 -22.26 3.91
N TYR A 649 30.52 -21.15 3.20
CA TYR A 649 31.62 -20.27 2.82
C TYR A 649 32.27 -19.56 4.02
N MET A 650 31.48 -19.08 4.99
CA MET A 650 32.01 -18.46 6.21
C MET A 650 32.79 -19.46 7.08
N HIS A 651 32.31 -20.71 7.18
CA HIS A 651 33.03 -21.81 7.84
C HIS A 651 34.30 -22.24 7.07
N GLU A 652 34.28 -22.22 5.73
CA GLU A 652 35.47 -22.46 4.89
C GLU A 652 36.57 -21.42 5.15
N LYS A 653 36.19 -20.14 5.32
CA LYS A 653 37.12 -19.02 5.45
C LYS A 653 37.48 -18.62 6.88
N GLY A 654 36.65 -18.94 7.87
CA GLY A 654 36.80 -18.43 9.23
C GLY A 654 36.47 -16.94 9.35
N LEU A 655 35.40 -16.49 8.69
CA LEU A 655 34.95 -15.09 8.72
C LEU A 655 33.94 -14.90 9.86
N GLY A 656 34.27 -14.11 10.87
CA GLY A 656 33.44 -13.89 12.08
C GLY A 656 33.36 -15.10 13.03
N ILE A 657 33.93 -16.24 12.65
CA ILE A 657 33.86 -17.51 13.38
C ILE A 657 35.15 -18.30 13.16
N LYS A 658 35.44 -19.25 14.05
CA LYS A 658 36.54 -20.19 13.84
C LYS A 658 36.27 -21.05 12.59
N GLN A 659 37.29 -21.17 11.73
CA GLN A 659 37.27 -22.03 10.56
C GLN A 659 36.97 -23.49 10.92
N ASP A 660 36.02 -24.12 10.22
CA ASP A 660 35.69 -25.53 10.35
C ASP A 660 35.31 -26.10 8.96
N ILE A 661 36.22 -26.89 8.39
CA ILE A 661 36.10 -27.45 7.04
C ILE A 661 35.04 -28.57 6.99
N HIS A 662 34.82 -29.30 8.09
CA HIS A 662 33.82 -30.38 8.14
C HIS A 662 32.40 -29.80 8.23
N LEU A 663 32.22 -28.75 9.03
CA LEU A 663 30.96 -28.03 9.11
C LEU A 663 30.68 -27.23 7.83
N ALA A 664 31.71 -26.66 7.19
CA ALA A 664 31.60 -26.06 5.85
C ALA A 664 31.07 -27.06 4.82
N LYS A 665 31.68 -28.26 4.73
CA LYS A 665 31.21 -29.32 3.84
C LYS A 665 29.75 -29.68 4.12
N ARG A 666 29.39 -29.88 5.40
CA ARG A 666 28.02 -30.22 5.80
C ARG A 666 27.00 -29.16 5.36
N PHE A 667 27.32 -27.86 5.51
CA PHE A 667 26.43 -26.79 5.06
C PHE A 667 26.30 -26.74 3.53
N TYR A 668 27.37 -27.02 2.78
CA TYR A 668 27.29 -27.19 1.32
C TYR A 668 26.44 -28.41 0.94
N ASP A 669 26.62 -29.57 1.58
CA ASP A 669 25.80 -30.77 1.36
C ASP A 669 24.31 -30.46 1.60
N MET A 670 23.98 -29.83 2.73
CA MET A 670 22.61 -29.42 3.09
C MET A 670 22.00 -28.42 2.08
N ALA A 671 22.80 -27.49 1.52
CA ALA A 671 22.31 -26.56 0.51
C ALA A 671 21.86 -27.28 -0.78
N ALA A 672 22.61 -28.31 -1.21
CA ALA A 672 22.27 -29.13 -2.38
C ALA A 672 21.09 -30.09 -2.16
N GLU A 673 20.81 -30.47 -0.90
CA GLU A 673 19.58 -31.17 -0.51
C GLU A 673 18.37 -30.22 -0.47
N ALA A 674 18.57 -28.95 -0.09
CA ALA A 674 17.51 -27.96 0.09
C ALA A 674 16.99 -27.32 -1.22
N SER A 675 17.81 -27.22 -2.27
CA SER A 675 17.37 -26.75 -3.61
C SER A 675 18.14 -27.45 -4.74
N PRO A 676 17.47 -27.81 -5.86
CA PRO A 676 18.15 -28.33 -7.06
C PRO A 676 19.12 -27.29 -7.66
N ASP A 677 18.79 -26.01 -7.59
CA ASP A 677 19.59 -24.93 -8.20
C ASP A 677 20.94 -24.75 -7.49
N ALA A 678 20.99 -25.08 -6.20
CA ALA A 678 22.21 -25.06 -5.40
C ALA A 678 23.19 -26.20 -5.72
N GLN A 679 22.76 -27.27 -6.40
CA GLN A 679 23.59 -28.47 -6.62
C GLN A 679 24.84 -28.18 -7.46
N VAL A 680 24.74 -27.35 -8.50
CA VAL A 680 25.90 -27.00 -9.34
C VAL A 680 26.89 -26.07 -8.61
N PRO A 681 26.47 -24.96 -7.96
CA PRO A 681 27.33 -24.17 -7.09
C PRO A 681 28.00 -24.99 -5.97
N VAL A 682 27.26 -25.87 -5.29
CA VAL A 682 27.78 -26.77 -4.25
C VAL A 682 28.83 -27.73 -4.81
N PHE A 683 28.57 -28.38 -5.94
CA PHE A 683 29.54 -29.28 -6.56
C PHE A 683 30.86 -28.57 -6.90
N LEU A 684 30.79 -27.33 -7.40
CA LEU A 684 31.99 -26.52 -7.67
C LEU A 684 32.72 -26.11 -6.38
N ALA A 685 31.98 -25.72 -5.33
CA ALA A 685 32.55 -25.40 -4.01
C ALA A 685 33.23 -26.62 -3.36
N LEU A 686 32.62 -27.80 -3.43
CA LEU A 686 33.18 -29.05 -2.92
C LEU A 686 34.41 -29.50 -3.74
N CYS A 687 34.38 -29.38 -5.07
CA CYS A 687 35.56 -29.64 -5.92
C CYS A 687 36.74 -28.72 -5.56
N LYS A 688 36.48 -27.40 -5.44
CA LYS A 688 37.44 -26.40 -4.95
C LYS A 688 38.01 -26.78 -3.57
N LEU A 689 37.15 -27.18 -2.63
CA LEU A 689 37.55 -27.60 -1.28
C LEU A 689 38.47 -28.83 -1.32
N GLY A 690 38.13 -29.83 -2.14
CA GLY A 690 38.95 -31.03 -2.36
C GLY A 690 40.31 -30.72 -2.99
N VAL A 691 40.39 -29.78 -3.93
CA VAL A 691 41.65 -29.31 -4.52
C VAL A 691 42.50 -28.57 -3.49
N ILE A 692 41.92 -27.66 -2.69
CA ILE A 692 42.63 -26.95 -1.62
C ILE A 692 43.19 -27.94 -0.59
N TYR A 693 42.38 -28.91 -0.15
CA TYR A 693 42.82 -29.93 0.80
C TYR A 693 43.92 -30.83 0.22
N SER A 694 43.82 -31.21 -1.06
CA SER A 694 44.86 -31.99 -1.74
C SER A 694 46.18 -31.22 -1.88
N LEU A 695 46.12 -29.91 -2.19
CA LEU A 695 47.30 -29.04 -2.24
C LEU A 695 47.94 -28.82 -0.86
N GLN A 696 47.12 -28.68 0.19
CA GLN A 696 47.60 -28.61 1.56
C GLN A 696 48.27 -29.92 1.99
N TYR A 697 47.65 -31.07 1.71
CA TYR A 697 48.20 -32.40 1.98
C TYR A 697 49.54 -32.63 1.26
N VAL A 698 49.66 -32.24 -0.01
CA VAL A 698 50.92 -32.30 -0.79
C VAL A 698 51.99 -31.33 -0.26
N ARG A 699 51.60 -30.25 0.44
CA ARG A 699 52.51 -29.28 1.08
C ARG A 699 52.95 -29.70 2.49
N GLU A 700 52.08 -30.39 3.23
CA GLU A 700 52.37 -30.95 4.56
C GLU A 700 53.17 -32.25 4.45
N ILE A 701 53.00 -33.00 3.36
CA ILE A 701 53.96 -34.02 2.93
C ILE A 701 55.31 -33.36 2.67
N ASN A 702 56.34 -33.85 3.36
CA ASN A 702 57.73 -33.58 3.01
C ASN A 702 58.04 -34.26 1.67
N VAL A 703 57.80 -33.55 0.56
CA VAL A 703 58.12 -34.01 -0.81
C VAL A 703 59.58 -34.46 -0.89
N ARG A 704 60.46 -33.82 -0.09
CA ARG A 704 61.88 -34.14 0.04
C ARG A 704 62.16 -35.51 0.67
N GLU A 705 61.32 -35.99 1.59
CA GLU A 705 61.48 -37.34 2.18
C GLU A 705 60.99 -38.42 1.21
N ILE A 706 59.83 -38.22 0.56
CA ILE A 706 59.32 -39.18 -0.43
C ILE A 706 60.30 -39.35 -1.61
N PHE A 707 60.81 -38.25 -2.17
CA PHE A 707 61.84 -38.33 -3.23
C PHE A 707 63.21 -38.83 -2.72
N SER A 708 63.46 -38.90 -1.42
CA SER A 708 64.66 -39.54 -0.83
C SER A 708 64.47 -41.02 -0.48
N HIS A 709 63.28 -41.58 -0.71
CA HIS A 709 62.95 -42.99 -0.50
C HIS A 709 62.49 -43.70 -1.80
N ILE A 710 62.63 -43.03 -2.94
CA ILE A 710 62.43 -43.60 -4.27
C ILE A 710 63.79 -43.62 -4.99
N ASP A 711 64.54 -44.71 -4.80
CA ASP A 711 65.70 -45.02 -5.64
C ASP A 711 65.21 -45.36 -7.05
N MET A 712 65.20 -44.36 -7.94
CA MET A 712 64.75 -44.50 -9.33
C MET A 712 65.52 -45.61 -10.06
N ASP A 713 66.81 -45.77 -9.76
CA ASP A 713 67.68 -46.83 -10.29
C ASP A 713 67.12 -48.24 -10.00
N GLN A 714 66.44 -48.44 -8.87
CA GLN A 714 65.88 -49.73 -8.47
C GLN A 714 64.46 -49.95 -9.04
N LEU A 715 63.71 -48.88 -9.31
CA LEU A 715 62.34 -48.96 -9.83
C LEU A 715 62.28 -49.02 -11.37
N LEU A 716 63.18 -48.30 -12.05
CA LEU A 716 63.16 -48.06 -13.49
C LEU A 716 64.48 -48.37 -14.21
N GLY A 717 65.53 -48.73 -13.46
CA GLY A 717 66.85 -49.07 -13.98
C GLY A 717 67.81 -47.86 -14.09
N PRO A 718 69.12 -48.10 -14.21
CA PRO A 718 70.17 -47.07 -14.11
C PRO A 718 70.27 -46.12 -15.32
N GLU A 719 69.37 -46.24 -16.30
CA GLU A 719 69.29 -45.40 -17.51
C GLU A 719 67.95 -44.65 -17.57
N TRP A 720 67.26 -44.49 -16.42
CA TRP A 720 65.93 -43.86 -16.36
C TRP A 720 65.93 -42.40 -16.83
N ASP A 721 67.02 -41.68 -16.62
CA ASP A 721 67.24 -40.33 -17.15
C ASP A 721 67.13 -40.28 -18.68
N LEU A 722 67.63 -41.30 -19.37
CA LEU A 722 67.61 -41.42 -20.83
C LEU A 722 66.19 -41.68 -21.36
N TYR A 723 65.39 -42.49 -20.66
CA TYR A 723 63.96 -42.66 -20.93
C TYR A 723 63.15 -41.38 -20.62
N LEU A 724 63.44 -40.69 -19.52
CA LEU A 724 62.78 -39.45 -19.14
C LEU A 724 63.06 -38.33 -20.15
N MET A 725 64.32 -38.16 -20.56
CA MET A 725 64.74 -37.16 -21.53
C MET A 725 64.16 -37.41 -22.93
N THR A 726 64.05 -38.67 -23.37
CA THR A 726 63.41 -39.00 -24.65
C THR A 726 61.89 -38.77 -24.63
N ILE A 727 61.20 -39.05 -23.53
CA ILE A 727 59.79 -38.71 -23.34
C ILE A 727 59.57 -37.19 -23.34
N ILE A 728 60.40 -36.43 -22.61
CA ILE A 728 60.32 -34.95 -22.57
C ILE A 728 60.60 -34.34 -23.94
N ALA A 729 61.57 -34.87 -24.70
CA ALA A 729 61.85 -34.43 -26.07
C ALA A 729 60.67 -34.71 -27.02
N LEU A 730 59.99 -35.84 -26.89
CA LEU A 730 58.76 -36.15 -27.64
C LEU A 730 57.59 -35.22 -27.26
N LEU A 731 57.42 -34.90 -25.97
CA LEU A 731 56.40 -33.97 -25.51
C LEU A 731 56.65 -32.54 -26.01
N LEU A 732 57.89 -32.05 -25.93
CA LEU A 732 58.26 -30.75 -26.51
C LEU A 732 58.12 -30.75 -28.03
N GLY A 733 58.55 -31.81 -28.73
CA GLY A 733 58.40 -31.94 -30.17
C GLY A 733 56.95 -31.92 -30.63
N THR A 734 56.06 -32.63 -29.92
CA THR A 734 54.61 -32.63 -30.23
C THR A 734 53.95 -31.29 -29.91
N ILE A 735 54.30 -30.62 -28.81
CA ILE A 735 53.82 -29.27 -28.49
C ILE A 735 54.28 -28.26 -29.55
N ILE A 736 55.54 -28.32 -30.00
CA ILE A 736 56.08 -27.45 -31.05
C ILE A 736 55.36 -27.72 -32.39
N ALA A 737 55.16 -28.98 -32.77
CA ALA A 737 54.44 -29.34 -33.99
C ALA A 737 52.96 -28.91 -33.96
N TYR A 738 52.30 -29.01 -32.80
CA TYR A 738 50.92 -28.53 -32.60
C TYR A 738 50.83 -27.01 -32.75
N ARG A 739 51.78 -26.27 -32.14
CA ARG A 739 51.85 -24.81 -32.22
C ARG A 739 52.18 -24.33 -33.64
N GLN A 740 53.04 -25.04 -34.37
CA GLN A 740 53.30 -24.77 -35.80
C GLN A 740 52.06 -25.00 -36.67
N ARG A 741 51.27 -26.07 -36.42
CA ARG A 741 50.01 -26.31 -37.14
C ARG A 741 49.00 -25.18 -36.94
N GLN A 742 48.86 -24.65 -35.73
CA GLN A 742 47.95 -23.52 -35.46
C GLN A 742 48.31 -22.27 -36.28
N HIS A 743 49.60 -21.97 -36.48
CA HIS A 743 50.03 -20.82 -37.29
C HIS A 743 49.78 -20.96 -38.80
N GLN A 744 49.45 -22.16 -39.31
CA GLN A 744 49.13 -22.37 -40.73
C GLN A 744 47.62 -22.35 -41.03
N ALA A 745 46.76 -22.26 -40.00
CA ALA A 745 45.32 -22.53 -40.12
C ALA A 745 44.42 -21.27 -40.07
N ILE A 746 44.92 -20.09 -40.47
CA ILE A 746 44.14 -18.84 -40.49
C ILE A 746 44.00 -18.30 -41.93
N PRO A 747 42.87 -18.54 -42.61
CA PRO A 747 42.50 -17.81 -43.82
C PRO A 747 42.23 -16.33 -43.51
N ARG A 748 42.66 -15.41 -44.39
CA ARG A 748 42.31 -13.99 -44.27
C ARG A 748 40.85 -13.76 -44.67
N PRO A 749 40.02 -13.08 -43.86
CA PRO A 749 38.76 -12.52 -44.32
C PRO A 749 39.01 -11.44 -45.39
N ALA A 750 38.06 -11.26 -46.31
CA ALA A 750 38.11 -10.17 -47.30
C ALA A 750 37.79 -8.82 -46.65
N GLY A 751 38.46 -7.75 -47.11
CA GLY A 751 38.32 -6.42 -46.53
C GLY A 751 37.07 -5.67 -47.00
N LEU A 752 36.39 -5.00 -46.05
CA LEU A 752 35.46 -3.91 -46.33
C LEU A 752 36.19 -2.54 -46.27
N ARG A 753 35.62 -1.54 -46.93
CA ARG A 753 36.25 -0.21 -47.11
C ARG A 753 36.13 0.66 -45.85
N PRO A 754 37.09 1.57 -45.58
CA PRO A 754 37.07 2.42 -44.40
C PRO A 754 36.01 3.52 -44.47
N ALA A 755 35.45 3.89 -43.32
CA ALA A 755 34.78 5.16 -43.09
C ALA A 755 35.81 6.23 -42.65
N VAL A 756 35.50 7.50 -42.89
CA VAL A 756 36.36 8.65 -42.53
C VAL A 756 36.13 9.06 -41.07
N PRO A 757 37.18 9.39 -40.28
CA PRO A 757 37.03 9.76 -38.88
C PRO A 757 36.53 11.21 -38.69
N GLN A 758 35.92 11.47 -37.54
CA GLN A 758 35.81 12.80 -36.94
C GLN A 758 36.66 12.84 -35.66
N GLN A 759 37.23 14.00 -35.33
CA GLN A 759 38.20 14.19 -34.27
C GLN A 759 37.58 14.82 -33.02
N GLU A 760 38.17 14.57 -31.85
CA GLU A 760 37.89 15.31 -30.62
C GLU A 760 38.45 16.75 -30.69
N PRO A 761 37.78 17.75 -30.07
CA PRO A 761 38.31 19.11 -29.95
C PRO A 761 39.19 19.28 -28.69
N PRO A 762 40.30 20.05 -28.77
CA PRO A 762 41.09 20.46 -27.60
C PRO A 762 40.49 21.71 -26.89
N PRO A 763 40.87 21.99 -25.62
CA PRO A 763 40.32 23.08 -24.81
C PRO A 763 41.17 24.37 -24.85
N GLU A 764 40.59 25.52 -24.45
CA GLU A 764 41.39 26.70 -24.01
C GLU A 764 40.61 27.63 -23.03
N HIS A 765 41.20 28.79 -22.69
CA HIS A 765 41.05 29.45 -21.37
C HIS A 765 40.02 30.59 -21.21
N GLN A 766 39.85 31.02 -19.94
CA GLN A 766 39.02 32.15 -19.49
C GLN A 766 39.59 33.53 -19.91
N PRO A 767 38.74 34.57 -20.05
CA PRO A 767 39.15 35.96 -20.25
C PRO A 767 39.35 36.73 -18.91
N PRO A 768 40.07 37.87 -18.92
CA PRO A 768 40.25 38.70 -17.73
C PRO A 768 39.34 39.94 -17.68
N GLN A 769 38.54 40.05 -16.62
CA GLN A 769 38.48 41.24 -15.76
C GLN A 769 38.01 40.85 -14.35
#